data_AF-A0A1B7WPX4-F1
#
_entry.id   AF-A0A1B7WPX4-F1
#
_cell.length_a   1.000
_cell.length_b   1.000
_cell.length_c   1.000
_cell.angle_alpha   90.00
_cell.angle_beta   90.00
_cell.angle_gamma   90.00
#
_symmetry.space_group_name_H-M   'P 1'
#
loop_
_entity.id
_entity.type
_entity.pdbx_description
1 polymer ?
#
loop_
_entity_poly.entity_id
_entity_poly.type
_entity_poly.pdbx_seq_one_letter_code
_entity_poly.pdbx_strand_id
1 'polypeptide(L)'
;MTERDIPDNWSSDQAGEPIGFEPNYISNNQTADTAAIGANSQSMKKSKKPDGTGLAINDNSESTFNLSVLIEKLPRWTKNWVVWAAVLTLIPGSMGFLALSILFKLPSAPNCPQIFWPLASASVRVHCAQLAASKQTINDLLQAITLVKQLPENHPLRGEINRLLEEWSRDILKLADQSFQGGNLEEAIATARKIPPDVKVSELVEEQIQKWQTIWSKAEGIYQEAEKELRQRHWQSAFMLTARLLRVDNKYWASTKYDQLNNIIVTAREDGDKLYKAEDLAKSRNLDNLLKAIKLAEAIKPDSYLYQKAKELISGFARKMLTLAQAKMKERNADAALEIARQIPPIPELQAEVDDFMVLGEAQRSAFIGTAAGLETAISQAQQIDASRDVYNEAQQLIARWQLEIEDVSRLEKARNLASQGTVNDLTAAISEVQLIPGNNPRGTEARQEIGRWRGQVETIEDRPYLDRAEQIAIGEDVNSLQTAIAELSQIHSGRALYPEARKKMRLWTAKIERIQDQPYLDQAKALADSGNLTTAISEAQKIASSGRALSSEAQSSIDTWQDQIRAKDSWQKAKQVAVTGTPEALSEAIQLANRVSSRNSLRLDVNIAIDQWSQQLLEMARSQSEVDVAKAIDTAKLIPRGSSAYTDSREQIRTWRQLMIPKSPPSPSVESTPELTPAVPESQPSGSPN
;
A
#
# COMPACT_ATOMS: atom_id res chain seq x y z
N MET A 1 14.11 34.15 38.44
CA MET A 1 13.40 32.91 38.81
C MET A 1 13.57 31.90 37.69
N THR A 2 13.45 30.61 37.99
CA THR A 2 14.04 29.52 37.19
C THR A 2 13.15 28.28 37.18
N GLU A 3 12.91 27.74 35.98
CA GLU A 3 12.54 26.34 35.68
C GLU A 3 13.00 26.13 34.23
N ARG A 4 13.98 25.27 33.86
CA ARG A 4 14.40 23.91 34.24
C ARG A 4 13.57 22.75 33.64
N ASP A 5 14.08 22.29 32.50
CA ASP A 5 14.75 20.99 32.35
C ASP A 5 13.98 19.66 32.50
N ILE A 6 13.49 19.19 31.35
CA ILE A 6 13.52 17.79 30.82
C ILE A 6 12.76 16.68 31.62
N PRO A 7 12.65 15.39 31.15
CA PRO A 7 11.43 14.60 31.31
C PRO A 7 11.65 13.26 32.04
N ASP A 8 10.60 12.43 32.06
CA ASP A 8 10.63 10.95 32.01
C ASP A 8 9.15 10.51 31.76
N ASN A 9 8.76 9.57 30.88
CA ASN A 9 9.17 8.17 30.67
C ASN A 9 9.06 7.30 31.93
N TRP A 10 8.20 6.30 31.94
CA TRP A 10 8.45 5.01 32.64
C TRP A 10 7.41 3.96 32.24
N SER A 11 7.79 2.69 32.42
CA SER A 11 6.99 1.51 32.14
C SER A 11 7.25 0.44 33.21
N SER A 12 6.22 -0.18 33.77
CA SER A 12 6.40 -1.37 34.61
C SER A 12 5.14 -2.23 34.70
N ASP A 13 5.37 -3.53 34.54
CA ASP A 13 4.46 -4.68 34.46
C ASP A 13 3.68 -5.06 35.74
N GLN A 14 2.77 -6.05 35.56
CA GLN A 14 2.39 -7.12 36.51
C GLN A 14 1.53 -6.73 37.76
N ALA A 15 0.65 -7.58 38.31
CA ALA A 15 0.33 -9.02 38.08
C ALA A 15 -1.17 -9.31 38.36
N GLY A 16 -1.70 -10.50 38.02
CA GLY A 16 -3.12 -10.82 38.31
C GLY A 16 -3.72 -12.17 37.84
N GLU A 17 -3.00 -13.29 37.98
CA GLU A 17 -3.57 -14.67 37.92
C GLU A 17 -3.40 -15.35 39.32
N PRO A 18 -3.90 -16.57 39.66
CA PRO A 18 -4.00 -17.78 38.83
C PRO A 18 -5.21 -18.75 39.13
N ILE A 19 -5.07 -20.02 38.66
CA ILE A 19 -5.81 -21.27 39.02
C ILE A 19 -7.15 -21.48 38.29
N GLY A 20 -7.41 -22.55 37.51
CA GLY A 20 -6.57 -23.66 37.02
C GLY A 20 -7.08 -25.07 37.41
N PHE A 21 -7.09 -26.05 36.47
CA PHE A 21 -6.83 -27.50 36.68
C PHE A 21 -7.06 -28.36 35.41
N GLU A 22 -5.97 -28.94 34.91
CA GLU A 22 -5.87 -30.28 34.29
C GLU A 22 -4.72 -31.02 35.07
N PRO A 23 -4.34 -32.31 34.87
CA PRO A 23 -4.46 -33.15 33.67
C PRO A 23 -4.82 -34.64 33.93
N ASN A 24 -4.79 -35.50 32.89
CA ASN A 24 -3.79 -36.60 32.83
C ASN A 24 -3.82 -37.46 31.55
N TYR A 25 -2.63 -37.95 31.17
CA TYR A 25 -2.37 -38.99 30.17
C TYR A 25 -2.38 -40.40 30.81
N ILE A 26 -2.55 -41.46 29.99
CA ILE A 26 -1.74 -42.69 30.03
C ILE A 26 -1.99 -43.53 28.77
N SER A 27 -1.03 -44.39 28.40
CA SER A 27 -1.05 -45.29 27.24
C SER A 27 -0.69 -46.72 27.67
N ASN A 28 -1.23 -47.76 27.01
CA ASN A 28 -0.42 -48.96 26.73
C ASN A 28 -0.97 -49.96 25.69
N ASN A 29 -0.01 -50.66 25.10
CA ASN A 29 -0.05 -51.64 24.02
C ASN A 29 -0.75 -52.99 24.30
N GLN A 30 -1.20 -53.66 23.23
CA GLN A 30 -0.86 -55.05 22.84
C GLN A 30 -1.53 -55.33 21.46
N THR A 31 -0.91 -55.66 20.32
CA THR A 31 0.19 -56.57 19.90
C THR A 31 -0.17 -58.07 19.81
N ALA A 32 -0.47 -58.55 18.61
CA ALA A 32 -0.18 -59.91 18.13
C ALA A 32 -0.21 -59.96 16.59
N ASP A 33 0.82 -60.52 15.96
CA ASP A 33 0.94 -60.64 14.50
C ASP A 33 0.25 -61.90 13.93
N THR A 34 -0.12 -61.89 12.64
CA THR A 34 0.64 -62.65 11.60
C THR A 34 0.09 -62.55 10.17
N ALA A 35 1.02 -62.28 9.24
CA ALA A 35 1.16 -62.88 7.90
C ALA A 35 0.03 -62.84 6.83
N ALA A 36 0.31 -62.05 5.78
CA ALA A 36 0.53 -62.49 4.38
C ALA A 36 -0.53 -62.32 3.25
N ILE A 37 -0.21 -61.37 2.35
CA ILE A 37 -0.06 -61.52 0.87
C ILE A 37 -1.31 -61.74 -0.03
N GLY A 38 -1.38 -60.96 -1.13
CA GLY A 38 -2.23 -61.22 -2.33
C GLY A 38 -3.54 -60.43 -2.35
N ALA A 39 -3.69 -59.22 -2.90
CA ALA A 39 -3.02 -58.51 -4.00
C ALA A 39 -3.38 -58.97 -5.43
N ASN A 40 -4.18 -58.14 -6.12
CA ASN A 40 -4.34 -58.02 -7.59
C ASN A 40 -4.90 -59.24 -8.37
N SER A 41 -5.30 -59.11 -9.64
CA SER A 41 -6.05 -58.09 -10.42
C SER A 41 -6.23 -58.67 -11.85
N GLN A 42 -6.94 -57.99 -12.77
CA GLN A 42 -6.93 -58.29 -14.23
C GLN A 42 -7.48 -59.70 -14.63
N SER A 43 -7.50 -60.10 -15.90
CA SER A 43 -8.06 -59.45 -17.11
C SER A 43 -8.16 -60.46 -18.28
N MET A 44 -9.08 -60.24 -19.21
CA MET A 44 -9.05 -60.69 -20.64
C MET A 44 -8.84 -62.19 -21.02
N LYS A 45 -9.83 -62.69 -21.79
CA LYS A 45 -9.67 -63.56 -22.99
C LYS A 45 -9.26 -65.05 -22.86
N LYS A 46 -10.29 -65.91 -22.92
CA LYS A 46 -10.64 -66.72 -24.13
C LYS A 46 -9.54 -67.60 -24.76
N SER A 47 -9.53 -68.92 -24.49
CA SER A 47 -9.61 -69.99 -25.52
C SER A 47 -9.74 -71.42 -24.93
N LYS A 48 -10.37 -72.31 -25.72
CA LYS A 48 -10.37 -73.80 -25.74
C LYS A 48 -9.93 -74.63 -24.50
N LYS A 49 -10.86 -75.49 -24.06
CA LYS A 49 -10.78 -76.97 -23.86
C LYS A 49 -9.50 -77.69 -24.34
N PRO A 50 -9.14 -78.89 -23.80
CA PRO A 50 -9.68 -79.62 -22.62
C PRO A 50 -8.53 -80.17 -21.70
N ASP A 51 -8.69 -81.06 -20.69
CA ASP A 51 -9.88 -81.67 -20.05
C ASP A 51 -9.79 -81.53 -18.49
N GLY A 52 -9.93 -82.43 -17.50
CA GLY A 52 -10.25 -83.87 -17.33
C GLY A 52 -9.12 -84.67 -16.63
N THR A 53 -9.33 -85.58 -15.65
CA THR A 53 -10.56 -86.07 -15.00
C THR A 53 -10.28 -86.80 -13.66
N GLY A 54 -11.29 -86.95 -12.78
CA GLY A 54 -11.25 -87.81 -11.58
C GLY A 54 -12.52 -87.66 -10.73
N LEU A 55 -13.66 -88.27 -11.08
CA LEU A 55 -14.09 -89.66 -10.88
C LEU A 55 -14.63 -90.00 -9.48
N ALA A 56 -15.95 -90.21 -9.40
CA ALA A 56 -16.59 -91.27 -8.59
C ALA A 56 -18.07 -91.47 -9.00
N ILE A 57 -18.42 -92.69 -9.45
CA ILE A 57 -19.62 -93.48 -9.09
C ILE A 57 -21.02 -92.86 -9.36
N ASN A 58 -22.01 -93.49 -10.02
CA ASN A 58 -22.23 -94.78 -10.73
C ASN A 58 -23.47 -94.58 -11.65
N ASP A 59 -23.90 -95.42 -12.60
CA ASP A 59 -23.53 -96.77 -13.05
C ASP A 59 -23.92 -96.94 -14.56
N ASN A 60 -23.08 -97.64 -15.34
CA ASN A 60 -23.39 -98.76 -16.27
C ASN A 60 -24.70 -98.82 -17.11
N SER A 61 -24.71 -99.31 -18.37
CA SER A 61 -23.63 -99.70 -19.29
C SER A 61 -24.14 -99.81 -20.75
N GLU A 62 -23.20 -99.99 -21.66
CA GLU A 62 -23.18 -100.04 -23.13
C GLU A 62 -24.22 -100.92 -23.84
N SER A 63 -24.45 -100.60 -25.12
CA SER A 63 -24.88 -101.57 -26.13
C SER A 63 -23.72 -102.53 -26.45
N THR A 64 -23.93 -103.83 -26.59
CA THR A 64 -24.40 -104.45 -27.85
C THR A 64 -24.55 -105.97 -27.64
N PHE A 65 -25.49 -106.64 -28.31
CA PHE A 65 -25.20 -107.65 -29.35
C PHE A 65 -26.44 -108.43 -29.86
N ASN A 66 -26.39 -108.70 -31.17
CA ASN A 66 -26.92 -109.86 -31.93
C ASN A 66 -28.40 -110.27 -31.99
N LEU A 67 -28.64 -111.02 -33.07
CA LEU A 67 -29.89 -111.55 -33.60
C LEU A 67 -30.09 -113.03 -33.19
N SER A 68 -31.30 -113.44 -32.79
CA SER A 68 -32.02 -114.64 -33.33
C SER A 68 -33.22 -115.12 -32.49
N VAL A 69 -34.03 -115.99 -33.12
CA VAL A 69 -35.15 -116.79 -32.60
C VAL A 69 -36.50 -116.06 -32.38
N LEU A 70 -37.57 -116.69 -32.86
CA LEU A 70 -38.96 -116.21 -32.83
C LEU A 70 -39.75 -116.87 -31.69
N ILE A 71 -40.89 -116.26 -31.30
CA ILE A 71 -42.23 -116.86 -31.49
C ILE A 71 -43.37 -115.87 -31.11
N GLU A 72 -44.38 -115.85 -31.99
CA GLU A 72 -45.75 -115.30 -31.92
C GLU A 72 -46.28 -114.54 -30.67
N LYS A 73 -46.90 -113.36 -30.91
CA LYS A 73 -48.39 -113.22 -30.92
C LYS A 73 -48.89 -111.83 -31.38
N LEU A 74 -50.09 -111.81 -31.96
CA LEU A 74 -50.77 -110.63 -32.58
C LEU A 74 -51.89 -110.03 -31.68
N PRO A 75 -52.44 -108.84 -31.99
CA PRO A 75 -52.80 -107.83 -30.97
C PRO A 75 -54.28 -107.75 -30.56
N ARG A 76 -54.56 -106.93 -29.52
CA ARG A 76 -55.88 -106.78 -28.89
C ARG A 76 -56.72 -105.55 -29.34
N TRP A 77 -56.27 -104.75 -30.32
CA TRP A 77 -56.97 -103.51 -30.73
C TRP A 77 -58.23 -103.74 -31.60
N THR A 78 -58.45 -104.96 -32.10
CA THR A 78 -59.48 -105.29 -33.12
C THR A 78 -60.90 -105.53 -32.58
N LYS A 79 -61.24 -105.08 -31.36
CA LYS A 79 -62.53 -105.37 -30.70
C LYS A 79 -63.29 -104.14 -30.16
N ASN A 80 -63.31 -103.02 -30.89
CA ASN A 80 -64.23 -101.91 -30.56
C ASN A 80 -64.81 -101.25 -31.82
N TRP A 81 -66.06 -101.59 -32.16
CA TRP A 81 -66.72 -101.19 -33.42
C TRP A 81 -67.10 -99.69 -33.45
N VAL A 82 -67.31 -99.07 -32.28
CA VAL A 82 -67.65 -97.64 -32.14
C VAL A 82 -66.55 -96.73 -32.71
N VAL A 83 -65.29 -97.18 -32.69
CA VAL A 83 -64.14 -96.42 -33.21
C VAL A 83 -64.22 -96.23 -34.72
N TRP A 84 -64.75 -97.21 -35.47
CA TRP A 84 -64.93 -97.09 -36.92
C TRP A 84 -66.11 -96.18 -37.30
N ALA A 85 -67.17 -96.13 -36.47
CA ALA A 85 -68.28 -95.22 -36.68
C ALA A 85 -67.86 -93.74 -36.56
N ALA A 86 -66.97 -93.41 -35.62
CA ALA A 86 -66.49 -92.05 -35.40
C ALA A 86 -65.59 -91.51 -36.52
N VAL A 87 -64.84 -92.37 -37.21
CA VAL A 87 -63.96 -91.98 -38.33
C VAL A 87 -64.77 -91.65 -39.59
N LEU A 88 -65.88 -92.35 -39.83
CA LEU A 88 -66.65 -92.20 -41.07
C LEU A 88 -67.45 -90.88 -41.16
N THR A 89 -67.73 -90.23 -40.02
CA THR A 89 -68.51 -88.99 -39.95
C THR A 89 -67.67 -87.70 -39.90
N LEU A 90 -66.37 -87.80 -39.64
CA LEU A 90 -65.49 -86.64 -39.37
C LEU A 90 -64.77 -86.10 -40.63
N ILE A 91 -64.79 -86.85 -41.73
CA ILE A 91 -64.04 -86.51 -42.95
C ILE A 91 -64.67 -85.36 -43.76
N PRO A 92 -66.01 -85.26 -43.96
CA PRO A 92 -66.61 -84.19 -44.77
C PRO A 92 -66.41 -82.76 -44.24
N GLY A 93 -66.16 -82.59 -42.93
CA GLY A 93 -66.08 -81.26 -42.30
C GLY A 93 -64.75 -80.52 -42.48
N SER A 94 -63.66 -81.22 -42.77
CA SER A 94 -62.30 -80.63 -42.75
C SER A 94 -61.94 -79.82 -43.99
N MET A 95 -62.50 -80.17 -45.16
CA MET A 95 -62.15 -79.56 -46.44
C MET A 95 -62.67 -78.12 -46.59
N GLY A 96 -63.76 -77.75 -45.90
CA GLY A 96 -64.26 -76.36 -45.86
C GLY A 96 -63.35 -75.41 -45.07
N PHE A 97 -62.75 -75.88 -43.98
CA PHE A 97 -61.91 -75.05 -43.11
C PHE A 97 -60.54 -74.73 -43.75
N LEU A 98 -59.99 -75.68 -44.51
CA LEU A 98 -58.74 -75.50 -45.26
C LEU A 98 -58.88 -74.45 -46.37
N ALA A 99 -60.02 -74.40 -47.08
CA ALA A 99 -60.26 -73.39 -48.11
C ALA A 99 -60.27 -71.95 -47.53
N LEU A 100 -60.94 -71.74 -46.40
CA LEU A 100 -60.97 -70.44 -45.73
C LEU A 100 -59.61 -70.05 -45.13
N SER A 101 -58.85 -71.04 -44.64
CA SER A 101 -57.49 -70.85 -44.10
C SER A 101 -56.48 -70.41 -45.16
N ILE A 102 -56.71 -70.72 -46.44
CA ILE A 102 -55.87 -70.27 -47.56
C ILE A 102 -56.20 -68.81 -47.95
N LEU A 103 -57.46 -68.37 -47.84
CA LEU A 103 -57.85 -66.99 -48.14
C LEU A 103 -57.27 -65.96 -47.15
N PHE A 104 -57.17 -66.30 -45.87
CA PHE A 104 -56.58 -65.42 -44.85
C PHE A 104 -55.03 -65.51 -44.77
N LYS A 105 -54.42 -66.38 -45.56
CA LYS A 105 -52.96 -66.51 -45.61
C LYS A 105 -52.39 -65.51 -46.61
N LEU A 106 -52.20 -64.27 -46.14
CA LEU A 106 -51.40 -63.24 -46.83
C LEU A 106 -50.11 -63.88 -47.37
N PRO A 107 -49.71 -63.60 -48.63
CA PRO A 107 -48.50 -64.18 -49.19
C PRO A 107 -47.30 -63.77 -48.33
N SER A 108 -46.59 -64.76 -47.80
CA SER A 108 -45.45 -64.54 -46.91
C SER A 108 -44.42 -63.65 -47.59
N ALA A 109 -44.04 -62.55 -46.94
CA ALA A 109 -43.03 -61.63 -47.44
C ALA A 109 -41.75 -62.39 -47.86
N PRO A 110 -41.09 -61.98 -48.96
CA PRO A 110 -39.95 -62.71 -49.48
C PRO A 110 -38.82 -62.77 -48.45
N ASN A 111 -38.18 -63.93 -48.31
CA ASN A 111 -37.05 -64.14 -47.40
C ASN A 111 -35.79 -63.42 -47.91
N CYS A 112 -35.76 -62.09 -47.75
CA CYS A 112 -34.71 -61.18 -48.21
C CYS A 112 -33.25 -61.64 -47.98
N PRO A 113 -32.86 -62.25 -46.84
CA PRO A 113 -31.48 -62.72 -46.65
C PRO A 113 -31.11 -63.99 -47.45
N GLN A 114 -31.98 -64.54 -48.30
CA GLN A 114 -31.74 -65.76 -49.09
C GLN A 114 -32.01 -65.58 -50.60
N ILE A 115 -32.02 -64.35 -51.10
CA ILE A 115 -32.38 -64.04 -52.50
C ILE A 115 -31.13 -63.93 -53.39
N PHE A 116 -31.15 -64.62 -54.53
CA PHE A 116 -30.12 -64.46 -55.57
C PHE A 116 -30.39 -63.19 -56.40
N TRP A 117 -29.73 -62.09 -56.01
CA TRP A 117 -29.97 -60.73 -56.54
C TRP A 117 -29.99 -60.59 -58.08
N PRO A 118 -29.17 -61.29 -58.89
CA PRO A 118 -29.23 -61.20 -60.36
C PRO A 118 -30.58 -61.61 -60.97
N LEU A 119 -31.38 -62.45 -60.29
CA LEU A 119 -32.72 -62.87 -60.72
C LEU A 119 -33.85 -62.23 -59.90
N ALA A 120 -33.54 -61.34 -58.95
CA ALA A 120 -34.52 -60.67 -58.11
C ALA A 120 -35.25 -59.56 -58.89
N SER A 121 -36.58 -59.65 -58.98
CA SER A 121 -37.41 -58.61 -59.60
C SER A 121 -37.31 -57.27 -58.87
N ALA A 122 -37.53 -56.17 -59.59
CA ALA A 122 -37.40 -54.82 -59.03
C ALA A 122 -38.32 -54.57 -57.82
N SER A 123 -39.54 -55.12 -57.82
CA SER A 123 -40.45 -55.02 -56.67
C SER A 123 -39.92 -55.76 -55.43
N VAL A 124 -39.30 -56.93 -55.62
CA VAL A 124 -38.64 -57.67 -54.53
C VAL A 124 -37.41 -56.91 -54.03
N ARG A 125 -36.62 -56.30 -54.92
CA ARG A 125 -35.48 -55.45 -54.51
C ARG A 125 -35.92 -54.25 -53.68
N VAL A 126 -36.94 -53.51 -54.13
CA VAL A 126 -37.49 -52.35 -53.40
C VAL A 126 -38.07 -52.77 -52.04
N HIS A 127 -38.86 -53.84 -51.98
CA HIS A 127 -39.45 -54.32 -50.73
C HIS A 127 -38.39 -54.80 -49.72
N CYS A 128 -37.37 -55.54 -50.18
CA CYS A 128 -36.27 -55.96 -49.30
C CYS A 128 -35.37 -54.81 -48.87
N ALA A 129 -35.23 -53.75 -49.68
CA ALA A 129 -34.55 -52.53 -49.28
C ALA A 129 -35.36 -51.74 -48.24
N GLN A 130 -36.69 -51.62 -48.40
CA GLN A 130 -37.58 -51.05 -47.38
C GLN A 130 -37.46 -51.80 -46.04
N LEU A 131 -37.39 -53.14 -46.07
CA LEU A 131 -37.20 -53.98 -44.87
C LEU A 131 -35.80 -53.85 -44.23
N ALA A 132 -34.78 -53.51 -45.01
CA ALA A 132 -33.47 -53.15 -44.46
C ALA A 132 -33.53 -51.76 -43.81
N ALA A 133 -34.02 -50.76 -44.54
CA ALA A 133 -34.15 -49.39 -44.06
C ALA A 133 -35.00 -49.25 -42.80
N SER A 134 -36.05 -50.07 -42.63
CA SER A 134 -36.92 -50.03 -41.44
C SER A 134 -36.21 -50.36 -40.11
N LYS A 135 -34.97 -50.86 -40.15
CA LYS A 135 -34.12 -51.04 -38.95
C LYS A 135 -33.44 -49.74 -38.48
N GLN A 136 -33.44 -48.69 -39.31
CA GLN A 136 -32.88 -47.36 -39.01
C GLN A 136 -31.41 -47.36 -38.53
N THR A 137 -30.58 -48.30 -39.02
CA THR A 137 -29.12 -48.28 -38.79
C THR A 137 -28.40 -47.77 -40.04
N ILE A 138 -27.25 -47.11 -39.87
CA ILE A 138 -26.40 -46.61 -40.97
C ILE A 138 -26.08 -47.75 -41.96
N ASN A 139 -25.75 -48.95 -41.47
CA ASN A 139 -25.35 -50.08 -42.31
C ASN A 139 -26.54 -50.65 -43.10
N ASP A 140 -27.72 -50.78 -42.47
CA ASP A 140 -28.91 -51.31 -43.13
C ASP A 140 -29.52 -50.30 -44.13
N LEU A 141 -29.42 -48.98 -43.85
CA LEU A 141 -29.80 -47.92 -44.78
C LEU A 141 -28.87 -47.85 -46.00
N LEU A 142 -27.55 -47.99 -45.81
CA LEU A 142 -26.59 -48.10 -46.91
C LEU A 142 -26.81 -49.38 -47.73
N GLN A 143 -27.19 -50.49 -47.09
CA GLN A 143 -27.61 -51.71 -47.78
C GLN A 143 -28.88 -51.46 -48.62
N ALA A 144 -29.90 -50.82 -48.06
CA ALA A 144 -31.14 -50.49 -48.77
C ALA A 144 -30.87 -49.64 -50.03
N ILE A 145 -30.09 -48.57 -49.89
CA ILE A 145 -29.64 -47.72 -51.01
C ILE A 145 -28.93 -48.55 -52.09
N THR A 146 -28.00 -49.42 -51.70
CA THR A 146 -27.21 -50.25 -52.62
C THR A 146 -28.07 -51.24 -53.41
N LEU A 147 -29.09 -51.85 -52.78
CA LEU A 147 -29.98 -52.83 -53.44
C LEU A 147 -30.88 -52.20 -54.51
N VAL A 148 -31.31 -50.94 -54.31
CA VAL A 148 -32.20 -50.24 -55.24
C VAL A 148 -31.42 -49.49 -56.33
N LYS A 149 -30.22 -48.98 -56.02
CA LYS A 149 -29.31 -48.33 -56.98
C LYS A 149 -28.99 -49.18 -58.21
N GLN A 150 -29.03 -50.51 -58.10
CA GLN A 150 -28.78 -51.43 -59.22
C GLN A 150 -29.96 -51.59 -60.21
N LEU A 151 -30.95 -50.70 -60.19
CA LEU A 151 -32.09 -50.68 -61.12
C LEU A 151 -31.91 -49.53 -62.14
N PRO A 152 -32.21 -49.75 -63.43
CA PRO A 152 -31.91 -48.77 -64.47
C PRO A 152 -32.83 -47.54 -64.43
N GLU A 153 -32.33 -46.40 -64.93
CA GLU A 153 -33.03 -45.10 -64.91
C GLU A 153 -34.41 -45.11 -65.59
N ASN A 154 -34.60 -45.97 -66.60
CA ASN A 154 -35.86 -46.09 -67.34
C ASN A 154 -36.90 -47.01 -66.68
N HIS A 155 -36.68 -47.45 -65.43
CA HIS A 155 -37.57 -48.37 -64.74
C HIS A 155 -38.91 -47.70 -64.33
N PRO A 156 -40.08 -48.35 -64.49
CA PRO A 156 -41.39 -47.74 -64.18
C PRO A 156 -41.55 -47.23 -62.74
N LEU A 157 -40.84 -47.81 -61.77
CA LEU A 157 -40.86 -47.36 -60.36
C LEU A 157 -39.82 -46.27 -60.04
N ARG A 158 -39.13 -45.66 -61.02
CA ARG A 158 -37.99 -44.75 -60.77
C ARG A 158 -38.36 -43.55 -59.90
N GLY A 159 -39.59 -43.03 -59.98
CA GLY A 159 -40.08 -41.95 -59.10
C GLY A 159 -40.10 -42.34 -57.63
N GLU A 160 -40.73 -43.47 -57.29
CA GLU A 160 -40.79 -44.00 -55.92
C GLU A 160 -39.40 -44.43 -55.42
N ILE A 161 -38.58 -45.00 -56.30
CA ILE A 161 -37.17 -45.31 -56.01
C ILE A 161 -36.40 -44.04 -55.60
N ASN A 162 -36.55 -42.94 -56.34
CA ASN A 162 -35.87 -41.69 -56.02
C ASN A 162 -36.35 -41.11 -54.67
N ARG A 163 -37.65 -41.19 -54.40
CA ARG A 163 -38.25 -40.78 -53.11
C ARG A 163 -37.65 -41.57 -51.93
N LEU A 164 -37.54 -42.89 -52.07
CA LEU A 164 -36.96 -43.78 -51.04
C LEU A 164 -35.44 -43.55 -50.87
N LEU A 165 -34.71 -43.34 -51.96
CA LEU A 165 -33.27 -43.04 -51.91
C LEU A 165 -33.00 -41.68 -51.22
N GLU A 166 -33.88 -40.69 -51.39
CA GLU A 166 -33.84 -39.43 -50.67
C GLU A 166 -34.17 -39.62 -49.17
N GLU A 167 -35.26 -40.32 -48.86
CA GLU A 167 -35.71 -40.63 -47.50
C GLU A 167 -34.59 -41.32 -46.68
N TRP A 168 -34.01 -42.40 -47.20
CA TRP A 168 -32.95 -43.15 -46.49
C TRP A 168 -31.63 -42.39 -46.38
N SER A 169 -31.30 -41.55 -47.37
CA SER A 169 -30.12 -40.68 -47.30
C SER A 169 -30.30 -39.57 -46.26
N ARG A 170 -31.51 -39.00 -46.14
CA ARG A 170 -31.85 -38.04 -45.08
C ARG A 170 -31.80 -38.70 -43.70
N ASP A 171 -32.21 -39.96 -43.55
CA ASP A 171 -32.05 -40.73 -42.31
C ASP A 171 -30.57 -41.00 -41.97
N ILE A 172 -29.72 -41.34 -42.95
CA ILE A 172 -28.26 -41.47 -42.72
C ILE A 172 -27.66 -40.12 -42.28
N LEU A 173 -28.01 -39.01 -42.93
CA LEU A 173 -27.55 -37.67 -42.53
C LEU A 173 -28.03 -37.29 -41.13
N LYS A 174 -29.25 -37.68 -40.74
CA LYS A 174 -29.82 -37.47 -39.39
C LYS A 174 -29.15 -38.33 -38.32
N LEU A 175 -28.64 -39.52 -38.67
CA LEU A 175 -27.80 -40.33 -37.78
C LEU A 175 -26.38 -39.76 -37.67
N ALA A 176 -25.80 -39.31 -38.79
CA ALA A 176 -24.50 -38.64 -38.81
C ALA A 176 -24.51 -37.30 -38.04
N ASP A 177 -25.63 -36.56 -38.05
CA ASP A 177 -25.79 -35.36 -37.22
C ASP A 177 -25.64 -35.68 -35.73
N GLN A 178 -25.99 -36.88 -35.24
CA GLN A 178 -25.80 -37.25 -33.84
C GLN A 178 -24.31 -37.28 -33.46
N SER A 179 -23.45 -37.80 -34.34
CA SER A 179 -21.98 -37.72 -34.18
C SER A 179 -21.49 -36.27 -34.20
N PHE A 180 -21.97 -35.43 -35.12
CA PHE A 180 -21.63 -34.01 -35.16
C PHE A 180 -22.03 -33.28 -33.87
N GLN A 181 -23.28 -33.43 -33.44
CA GLN A 181 -23.82 -32.85 -32.21
C GLN A 181 -23.10 -33.36 -30.95
N GLY A 182 -22.56 -34.57 -30.99
CA GLY A 182 -21.73 -35.17 -29.93
C GLY A 182 -20.27 -34.71 -29.90
N GLY A 183 -19.81 -33.96 -30.92
CA GLY A 183 -18.42 -33.45 -31.02
C GLY A 183 -17.54 -34.16 -32.06
N ASN A 184 -18.06 -35.17 -32.76
CA ASN A 184 -17.32 -35.97 -33.73
C ASN A 184 -17.58 -35.50 -35.18
N LEU A 185 -17.10 -34.31 -35.55
CA LEU A 185 -17.25 -33.77 -36.92
C LEU A 185 -16.76 -34.76 -37.99
N GLU A 186 -15.54 -35.30 -37.83
CA GLU A 186 -14.94 -36.21 -38.81
C GLU A 186 -15.73 -37.51 -38.97
N GLU A 187 -16.33 -38.03 -37.90
CA GLU A 187 -17.19 -39.22 -37.95
C GLU A 187 -18.52 -38.96 -38.68
N ALA A 188 -19.09 -37.76 -38.48
CA ALA A 188 -20.28 -37.31 -39.19
C ALA A 188 -20.02 -37.17 -40.70
N ILE A 189 -18.94 -36.48 -41.08
CA ILE A 189 -18.52 -36.31 -42.48
C ILE A 189 -18.18 -37.67 -43.12
N ALA A 190 -17.40 -38.51 -42.44
CA ALA A 190 -17.06 -39.85 -42.90
C ALA A 190 -18.28 -40.78 -43.00
N THR A 191 -19.36 -40.51 -42.28
CA THR A 191 -20.61 -41.26 -42.38
C THR A 191 -21.51 -40.74 -43.50
N ALA A 192 -21.63 -39.43 -43.67
CA ALA A 192 -22.32 -38.80 -44.79
C ALA A 192 -21.72 -39.22 -46.14
N ARG A 193 -20.37 -39.23 -46.25
CA ARG A 193 -19.64 -39.66 -47.45
C ARG A 193 -19.72 -41.16 -47.80
N LYS A 194 -20.44 -41.98 -47.02
CA LYS A 194 -20.77 -43.36 -47.40
C LYS A 194 -21.98 -43.41 -48.35
N ILE A 195 -22.77 -42.34 -48.43
CA ILE A 195 -23.89 -42.22 -49.38
C ILE A 195 -23.30 -42.09 -50.80
N PRO A 196 -23.75 -42.88 -51.80
CA PRO A 196 -23.17 -42.83 -53.14
C PRO A 196 -23.39 -41.47 -53.86
N PRO A 197 -22.39 -40.94 -54.57
CA PRO A 197 -22.43 -39.58 -55.14
C PRO A 197 -23.28 -39.45 -56.41
N ASP A 198 -23.63 -40.57 -57.05
CA ASP A 198 -24.41 -40.67 -58.29
C ASP A 198 -25.93 -40.67 -58.07
N VAL A 199 -26.39 -40.61 -56.82
CA VAL A 199 -27.79 -40.38 -56.48
C VAL A 199 -28.05 -38.86 -56.51
N LYS A 200 -29.24 -38.42 -56.96
CA LYS A 200 -29.70 -37.00 -56.93
C LYS A 200 -29.70 -36.32 -55.54
N VAL A 201 -29.29 -37.04 -54.50
CA VAL A 201 -29.27 -36.61 -53.10
C VAL A 201 -27.85 -36.15 -52.69
N SER A 202 -26.83 -36.34 -53.54
CA SER A 202 -25.45 -35.94 -53.25
C SER A 202 -25.29 -34.42 -53.03
N GLU A 203 -26.11 -33.59 -53.69
CA GLU A 203 -26.18 -32.14 -53.42
C GLU A 203 -26.54 -31.85 -51.95
N LEU A 204 -27.54 -32.57 -51.40
CA LEU A 204 -27.98 -32.46 -50.00
C LEU A 204 -26.94 -33.00 -49.00
N VAL A 205 -26.09 -33.95 -49.44
CA VAL A 205 -25.01 -34.51 -48.62
C VAL A 205 -23.88 -33.49 -48.46
N GLU A 206 -23.41 -32.90 -49.57
CA GLU A 206 -22.34 -31.89 -49.51
C GLU A 206 -22.83 -30.56 -48.92
N GLU A 207 -24.10 -30.16 -49.13
CA GLU A 207 -24.71 -29.02 -48.42
C GLU A 207 -24.66 -29.20 -46.89
N GLN A 208 -25.06 -30.37 -46.38
CA GLN A 208 -25.06 -30.67 -44.95
C GLN A 208 -23.62 -30.78 -44.39
N ILE A 209 -22.67 -31.35 -45.14
CA ILE A 209 -21.24 -31.37 -44.77
C ILE A 209 -20.69 -29.94 -44.66
N GLN A 210 -20.96 -29.09 -45.66
CA GLN A 210 -20.54 -27.69 -45.66
C GLN A 210 -21.21 -26.92 -44.50
N LYS A 211 -22.47 -27.20 -44.17
CA LYS A 211 -23.16 -26.64 -43.00
C LYS A 211 -22.42 -27.01 -41.70
N TRP A 212 -22.14 -28.29 -41.47
CA TRP A 212 -21.42 -28.76 -40.28
C TRP A 212 -20.02 -28.13 -40.16
N GLN A 213 -19.24 -28.11 -41.25
CA GLN A 213 -17.90 -27.50 -41.27
C GLN A 213 -17.96 -25.99 -40.97
N THR A 214 -18.95 -25.28 -41.52
CA THR A 214 -19.13 -23.84 -41.28
C THR A 214 -19.51 -23.55 -39.83
N ILE A 215 -20.39 -24.36 -39.23
CA ILE A 215 -20.75 -24.25 -37.80
C ILE A 215 -19.54 -24.55 -36.91
N TRP A 216 -18.79 -25.60 -37.22
CA TRP A 216 -17.61 -25.99 -36.44
C TRP A 216 -16.52 -24.92 -36.48
N SER A 217 -16.13 -24.46 -37.68
CA SER A 217 -15.14 -23.40 -37.88
C SER A 217 -15.50 -22.11 -37.14
N LYS A 218 -16.79 -21.75 -37.14
CA LYS A 218 -17.30 -20.60 -36.37
C LYS A 218 -17.18 -20.80 -34.85
N ALA A 219 -17.47 -21.99 -34.33
CA ALA A 219 -17.38 -22.28 -32.90
C ALA A 219 -15.92 -22.34 -32.41
N GLU A 220 -15.08 -23.03 -33.16
CA GLU A 220 -13.63 -23.09 -33.01
C GLU A 220 -13.01 -21.68 -32.99
N GLY A 221 -13.39 -20.82 -33.94
CA GLY A 221 -12.95 -19.43 -34.00
C GLY A 221 -13.35 -18.60 -32.76
N ILE A 222 -14.59 -18.74 -32.28
CA ILE A 222 -15.06 -18.07 -31.05
C ILE A 222 -14.26 -18.54 -29.82
N TYR A 223 -13.98 -19.85 -29.71
CA TYR A 223 -13.21 -20.42 -28.61
C TYR A 223 -11.77 -19.89 -28.62
N GLN A 224 -11.11 -19.91 -29.78
CA GLN A 224 -9.74 -19.39 -29.95
C GLN A 224 -9.64 -17.86 -29.79
N GLU A 225 -10.71 -17.10 -30.08
CA GLU A 225 -10.79 -15.67 -29.80
C GLU A 225 -10.88 -15.41 -28.29
N ALA A 226 -11.73 -16.17 -27.57
CA ALA A 226 -11.85 -16.08 -26.12
C ALA A 226 -10.54 -16.44 -25.38
N GLU A 227 -9.79 -17.44 -25.87
CA GLU A 227 -8.45 -17.74 -25.33
C GLU A 227 -7.44 -16.59 -25.49
N LYS A 228 -7.53 -15.80 -26.56
CA LYS A 228 -6.64 -14.64 -26.78
C LYS A 228 -6.99 -13.52 -25.82
N GLU A 229 -8.27 -13.22 -25.66
CA GLU A 229 -8.75 -12.24 -24.68
C GLU A 229 -8.38 -12.63 -23.24
N LEU A 230 -8.44 -13.93 -22.90
CA LEU A 230 -7.98 -14.46 -21.61
C LEU A 230 -6.49 -14.16 -21.34
N ARG A 231 -5.61 -14.44 -22.32
CA ARG A 231 -4.17 -14.16 -22.20
C ARG A 231 -3.87 -12.66 -22.09
N GLN A 232 -4.76 -11.79 -22.59
CA GLN A 232 -4.69 -10.33 -22.47
C GLN A 232 -5.33 -9.78 -21.17
N ARG A 233 -5.88 -10.64 -20.31
CA ARG A 233 -6.66 -10.27 -19.09
C ARG A 233 -8.00 -9.57 -19.37
N HIS A 234 -8.56 -9.72 -20.57
CA HIS A 234 -9.85 -9.14 -20.96
C HIS A 234 -11.04 -10.05 -20.59
N TRP A 235 -11.27 -10.24 -19.28
CA TRP A 235 -12.28 -11.17 -18.75
C TRP A 235 -13.68 -10.99 -19.35
N GLN A 236 -14.13 -9.73 -19.48
CA GLN A 236 -15.45 -9.42 -20.01
C GLN A 236 -15.58 -9.79 -21.49
N SER A 237 -14.55 -9.56 -22.30
CA SER A 237 -14.52 -9.97 -23.70
C SER A 237 -14.60 -11.51 -23.82
N ALA A 238 -13.76 -12.23 -23.08
CA ALA A 238 -13.74 -13.69 -23.09
C ALA A 238 -15.09 -14.30 -22.66
N PHE A 239 -15.74 -13.74 -21.64
CA PHE A 239 -17.08 -14.16 -21.22
C PHE A 239 -18.15 -13.86 -22.28
N MET A 240 -18.13 -12.67 -22.87
CA MET A 240 -19.07 -12.28 -23.93
C MET A 240 -18.87 -13.07 -25.24
N LEU A 241 -17.66 -13.54 -25.51
CA LEU A 241 -17.36 -14.48 -26.60
C LEU A 241 -17.88 -15.88 -26.28
N THR A 242 -17.63 -16.38 -25.07
CA THR A 242 -18.09 -17.70 -24.60
C THR A 242 -19.62 -17.80 -24.63
N ALA A 243 -20.34 -16.73 -24.26
CA ALA A 243 -21.79 -16.65 -24.40
C ALA A 243 -22.31 -16.74 -25.85
N ARG A 244 -21.46 -16.60 -26.88
CA ARG A 244 -21.81 -16.85 -28.29
C ARG A 244 -21.82 -18.35 -28.62
N LEU A 245 -21.08 -19.20 -27.88
CA LEU A 245 -21.08 -20.66 -28.07
C LEU A 245 -22.47 -21.27 -27.79
N LEU A 246 -23.21 -20.72 -26.84
CA LEU A 246 -24.62 -21.05 -26.56
C LEU A 246 -25.57 -20.85 -27.75
N ARG A 247 -25.12 -20.16 -28.81
CA ARG A 247 -25.88 -19.86 -30.04
C ARG A 247 -25.31 -20.56 -31.28
N VAL A 248 -24.40 -21.51 -31.08
CA VAL A 248 -23.90 -22.41 -32.13
C VAL A 248 -24.90 -23.56 -32.29
N ASP A 249 -25.22 -23.94 -33.52
CA ASP A 249 -26.13 -25.05 -33.88
C ASP A 249 -25.44 -26.41 -33.70
N ASN A 250 -24.83 -26.63 -32.52
CA ASN A 250 -24.10 -27.82 -32.14
C ASN A 250 -24.07 -28.00 -30.60
N LYS A 251 -24.60 -29.11 -30.09
CA LYS A 251 -24.71 -29.38 -28.64
C LYS A 251 -23.36 -29.44 -27.93
N TYR A 252 -22.37 -30.15 -28.46
CA TYR A 252 -21.04 -30.26 -27.86
C TYR A 252 -20.36 -28.88 -27.66
N TRP A 253 -20.51 -27.98 -28.63
CA TRP A 253 -20.03 -26.60 -28.49
C TRP A 253 -20.87 -25.76 -27.53
N ALA A 254 -22.19 -25.93 -27.54
CA ALA A 254 -23.13 -25.17 -26.70
C ALA A 254 -23.25 -25.66 -25.24
N SER A 255 -22.75 -26.86 -24.89
CA SER A 255 -22.60 -27.32 -23.50
C SER A 255 -21.15 -27.63 -23.14
N THR A 256 -20.61 -28.79 -23.52
CA THR A 256 -19.31 -29.29 -23.05
C THR A 256 -18.17 -28.28 -23.20
N LYS A 257 -18.06 -27.62 -24.36
CA LYS A 257 -17.03 -26.59 -24.59
C LYS A 257 -17.35 -25.24 -23.97
N TYR A 258 -18.62 -24.86 -23.89
CA TYR A 258 -19.06 -23.69 -23.14
C TYR A 258 -18.70 -23.81 -21.66
N ASP A 259 -19.04 -24.94 -21.02
CA ASP A 259 -18.76 -25.21 -19.61
C ASP A 259 -17.25 -25.29 -19.34
N GLN A 260 -16.49 -25.97 -20.21
CA GLN A 260 -15.03 -26.01 -20.14
C GLN A 260 -14.43 -24.59 -20.16
N LEU A 261 -14.82 -23.76 -21.12
CA LEU A 261 -14.28 -22.41 -21.30
C LEU A 261 -14.73 -21.46 -20.18
N ASN A 262 -15.98 -21.57 -19.72
CA ASN A 262 -16.49 -20.80 -18.59
C ASN A 262 -15.71 -21.08 -17.31
N ASN A 263 -15.41 -22.35 -17.00
CA ASN A 263 -14.62 -22.72 -15.83
C ASN A 263 -13.16 -22.22 -15.93
N ILE A 264 -12.59 -22.23 -17.14
CA ILE A 264 -11.29 -21.61 -17.42
C ILE A 264 -11.35 -20.08 -17.18
N ILE A 265 -12.40 -19.39 -17.63
CA ILE A 265 -12.57 -17.94 -17.43
C ILE A 265 -12.69 -17.56 -15.95
N VAL A 266 -13.46 -18.32 -15.17
CA VAL A 266 -13.58 -18.09 -13.71
C VAL A 266 -12.22 -18.26 -13.04
N THR A 267 -11.51 -19.36 -13.32
CA THR A 267 -10.19 -19.65 -12.74
C THR A 267 -9.14 -18.59 -13.14
N ALA A 268 -9.10 -18.22 -14.42
CA ALA A 268 -8.17 -17.21 -14.95
C ALA A 268 -8.46 -15.80 -14.40
N ARG A 269 -9.72 -15.48 -14.11
CA ARG A 269 -10.10 -14.24 -13.41
C ARG A 269 -9.61 -14.24 -11.96
N GLU A 270 -9.81 -15.32 -11.21
CA GLU A 270 -9.31 -15.43 -9.83
C GLU A 270 -7.77 -15.31 -9.77
N ASP A 271 -7.07 -15.90 -10.73
CA ASP A 271 -5.62 -15.74 -10.92
C ASP A 271 -5.25 -14.30 -11.31
N GLY A 272 -6.05 -13.66 -12.18
CA GLY A 272 -5.91 -12.26 -12.53
C GLY A 272 -6.04 -11.33 -11.32
N ASP A 273 -7.03 -11.57 -10.46
CA ASP A 273 -7.27 -10.79 -9.24
C ASP A 273 -6.16 -10.99 -8.19
N LYS A 274 -5.45 -12.13 -8.19
CA LYS A 274 -4.20 -12.31 -7.41
C LYS A 274 -3.06 -11.48 -8.00
N LEU A 275 -2.87 -11.53 -9.33
CA LEU A 275 -1.80 -10.78 -10.01
C LEU A 275 -2.00 -9.26 -9.93
N TYR A 276 -3.22 -8.74 -10.01
CA TYR A 276 -3.48 -7.31 -9.81
C TYR A 276 -3.14 -6.85 -8.39
N LYS A 277 -3.44 -7.67 -7.35
CA LYS A 277 -3.04 -7.39 -5.97
C LYS A 277 -1.52 -7.43 -5.79
N ALA A 278 -0.83 -8.33 -6.50
CA ALA A 278 0.63 -8.39 -6.52
C ALA A 278 1.24 -7.15 -7.20
N GLU A 279 0.75 -6.78 -8.40
CA GLU A 279 1.15 -5.57 -9.12
C GLU A 279 0.94 -4.30 -8.27
N ASP A 280 -0.15 -4.22 -7.50
CA ASP A 280 -0.45 -3.10 -6.62
C ASP A 280 0.49 -3.00 -5.40
N LEU A 281 0.67 -4.10 -4.66
CA LEU A 281 1.61 -4.18 -3.54
C LEU A 281 3.04 -3.80 -3.98
N ALA A 282 3.45 -4.29 -5.15
CA ALA A 282 4.75 -4.01 -5.76
C ALA A 282 4.91 -2.61 -6.37
N LYS A 283 3.91 -1.71 -6.26
CA LYS A 283 4.10 -0.26 -6.48
C LYS A 283 4.94 0.34 -5.35
N SER A 284 4.76 -0.16 -4.13
CA SER A 284 5.56 0.27 -2.98
C SER A 284 6.98 -0.31 -3.04
N ARG A 285 7.98 0.44 -2.57
CA ARG A 285 9.38 -0.01 -2.47
C ARG A 285 9.70 -0.70 -1.13
N ASN A 286 8.69 -1.32 -0.50
CA ASN A 286 8.82 -2.02 0.77
C ASN A 286 9.05 -3.53 0.52
N LEU A 287 10.08 -4.10 1.16
CA LEU A 287 10.40 -5.52 1.16
C LEU A 287 9.17 -6.40 1.44
N ASP A 288 8.44 -6.13 2.53
CA ASP A 288 7.26 -6.92 2.94
C ASP A 288 6.22 -7.04 1.83
N ASN A 289 6.02 -5.97 1.07
CA ASN A 289 5.00 -5.91 0.03
C ASN A 289 5.49 -6.54 -1.27
N LEU A 290 6.80 -6.47 -1.57
CA LEU A 290 7.41 -7.21 -2.67
C LEU A 290 7.37 -8.73 -2.42
N LEU A 291 7.65 -9.18 -1.19
CA LEU A 291 7.52 -10.59 -0.78
C LEU A 291 6.06 -11.08 -0.87
N LYS A 292 5.09 -10.29 -0.38
CA LYS A 292 3.66 -10.60 -0.53
C LYS A 292 3.23 -10.64 -1.99
N ALA A 293 3.76 -9.77 -2.85
CA ALA A 293 3.49 -9.74 -4.29
C ALA A 293 4.06 -10.98 -5.00
N ILE A 294 5.29 -11.37 -4.70
CA ILE A 294 5.91 -12.60 -5.21
C ILE A 294 5.07 -13.82 -4.79
N LYS A 295 4.73 -13.96 -3.51
CA LYS A 295 3.90 -15.07 -3.01
C LYS A 295 2.51 -15.17 -3.65
N LEU A 296 1.91 -14.03 -4.03
CA LEU A 296 0.64 -14.00 -4.76
C LEU A 296 0.79 -14.44 -6.23
N ALA A 297 1.93 -14.19 -6.85
CA ALA A 297 2.24 -14.63 -8.21
C ALA A 297 2.74 -16.09 -8.28
N GLU A 298 3.46 -16.57 -7.26
CA GLU A 298 3.85 -17.98 -7.12
C GLU A 298 2.64 -18.91 -6.88
N ALA A 299 1.54 -18.37 -6.36
CA ALA A 299 0.27 -19.08 -6.22
C ALA A 299 -0.48 -19.33 -7.55
N ILE A 300 0.04 -18.82 -8.68
CA ILE A 300 -0.50 -19.09 -10.02
C ILE A 300 0.09 -20.40 -10.55
N LYS A 301 -0.77 -21.38 -10.84
CA LYS A 301 -0.34 -22.73 -11.23
C LYS A 301 0.12 -22.81 -12.70
N PRO A 302 0.95 -23.81 -13.07
CA PRO A 302 1.42 -24.01 -14.45
C PRO A 302 0.35 -24.26 -15.52
N ASP A 303 -0.84 -24.72 -15.13
CA ASP A 303 -2.00 -24.94 -16.00
C ASP A 303 -2.83 -23.66 -16.26
N SER A 304 -2.51 -22.55 -15.57
CA SER A 304 -3.18 -21.26 -15.77
C SER A 304 -2.67 -20.52 -17.00
N TYR A 305 -3.60 -19.94 -17.78
CA TYR A 305 -3.29 -19.08 -18.92
C TYR A 305 -2.48 -17.82 -18.54
N LEU A 306 -2.40 -17.49 -17.24
CA LEU A 306 -1.59 -16.39 -16.72
C LEU A 306 -0.22 -16.80 -16.17
N TYR A 307 0.13 -18.09 -16.16
CA TYR A 307 1.37 -18.57 -15.54
C TYR A 307 2.64 -17.90 -16.08
N GLN A 308 2.72 -17.69 -17.40
CA GLN A 308 3.83 -16.96 -18.02
C GLN A 308 3.89 -15.50 -17.53
N LYS A 309 2.72 -14.84 -17.38
CA LYS A 309 2.67 -13.46 -16.87
C LYS A 309 3.02 -13.37 -15.39
N ALA A 310 2.70 -14.40 -14.60
CA ALA A 310 3.15 -14.51 -13.23
C ALA A 310 4.69 -14.59 -13.14
N LYS A 311 5.36 -15.39 -14.00
CA LYS A 311 6.82 -15.44 -14.07
C LYS A 311 7.47 -14.11 -14.42
N GLU A 312 6.96 -13.41 -15.44
CA GLU A 312 7.43 -12.06 -15.81
C GLU A 312 7.34 -11.09 -14.62
N LEU A 313 6.23 -11.13 -13.87
CA LEU A 313 6.01 -10.29 -12.69
C LEU A 313 6.94 -10.66 -11.53
N ILE A 314 7.15 -11.96 -11.25
CA ILE A 314 8.10 -12.42 -10.22
C ILE A 314 9.52 -11.93 -10.53
N SER A 315 9.98 -12.03 -11.78
CA SER A 315 11.28 -11.47 -12.22
C SER A 315 11.34 -9.94 -12.02
N GLY A 316 10.28 -9.23 -12.41
CA GLY A 316 10.16 -7.78 -12.18
C GLY A 316 10.12 -7.36 -10.69
N PHE A 317 9.60 -8.21 -9.80
CA PHE A 317 9.57 -7.95 -8.35
C PHE A 317 10.91 -8.28 -7.69
N ALA A 318 11.54 -9.40 -8.07
CA ALA A 318 12.90 -9.77 -7.66
C ALA A 318 13.93 -8.68 -8.05
N ARG A 319 13.82 -8.12 -9.25
CA ARG A 319 14.66 -6.98 -9.69
C ARG A 319 14.49 -5.74 -8.81
N LYS A 320 13.27 -5.46 -8.32
CA LYS A 320 13.01 -4.36 -7.36
C LYS A 320 13.63 -4.66 -5.99
N MET A 321 13.62 -5.91 -5.53
CA MET A 321 14.29 -6.31 -4.29
C MET A 321 15.82 -6.15 -4.40
N LEU A 322 16.43 -6.60 -5.48
CA LEU A 322 17.87 -6.39 -5.73
C LEU A 322 18.23 -4.90 -5.77
N THR A 323 17.40 -4.08 -6.41
CA THR A 323 17.55 -2.60 -6.41
C THR A 323 17.47 -2.01 -5.00
N LEU A 324 16.60 -2.55 -4.13
CA LEU A 324 16.45 -2.13 -2.74
C LEU A 324 17.66 -2.55 -1.88
N ALA A 325 18.20 -3.75 -2.11
CA ALA A 325 19.44 -4.23 -1.49
C ALA A 325 20.64 -3.34 -1.87
N GLN A 326 20.80 -3.05 -3.16
CA GLN A 326 21.83 -2.12 -3.68
C GLN A 326 21.71 -0.71 -3.09
N ALA A 327 20.49 -0.23 -2.79
CA ALA A 327 20.28 1.03 -2.08
C ALA A 327 20.75 0.95 -0.62
N LYS A 328 20.39 -0.11 0.11
CA LYS A 328 20.83 -0.32 1.51
C LYS A 328 22.34 -0.47 1.63
N MET A 329 22.99 -1.09 0.66
CA MET A 329 24.45 -1.19 0.61
C MET A 329 25.11 0.19 0.45
N LYS A 330 24.54 1.07 -0.39
CA LYS A 330 25.01 2.47 -0.56
C LYS A 330 24.80 3.33 0.70
N GLU A 331 23.82 3.00 1.53
CA GLU A 331 23.63 3.57 2.88
C GLU A 331 24.62 3.00 3.93
N ARG A 332 25.56 2.14 3.54
CA ARG A 332 26.43 1.31 4.41
C ARG A 332 25.69 0.30 5.31
N ASN A 333 24.40 0.07 5.09
CA ASN A 333 23.62 -0.93 5.83
C ASN A 333 23.73 -2.30 5.12
N ALA A 334 24.90 -2.91 5.23
CA ALA A 334 25.21 -4.16 4.55
C ALA A 334 24.39 -5.35 5.08
N ASP A 335 24.10 -5.41 6.39
CA ASP A 335 23.28 -6.48 6.96
C ASP A 335 21.86 -6.50 6.36
N ALA A 336 21.17 -5.36 6.31
CA ALA A 336 19.84 -5.27 5.71
C ALA A 336 19.88 -5.51 4.20
N ALA A 337 20.94 -5.07 3.51
CA ALA A 337 21.13 -5.29 2.08
C ALA A 337 21.27 -6.78 1.73
N LEU A 338 22.11 -7.51 2.47
CA LEU A 338 22.31 -8.95 2.30
C LEU A 338 21.06 -9.75 2.70
N GLU A 339 20.32 -9.33 3.74
CA GLU A 339 19.03 -9.94 4.07
C GLU A 339 18.00 -9.79 2.95
N ILE A 340 17.85 -8.61 2.36
CA ILE A 340 16.95 -8.40 1.21
C ILE A 340 17.34 -9.32 0.05
N ALA A 341 18.65 -9.47 -0.23
CA ALA A 341 19.16 -10.29 -1.32
C ALA A 341 18.96 -11.80 -1.08
N ARG A 342 19.19 -12.29 0.14
CA ARG A 342 18.91 -13.70 0.54
C ARG A 342 17.43 -14.09 0.37
N GLN A 343 16.53 -13.12 0.45
CA GLN A 343 15.08 -13.33 0.33
C GLN A 343 14.56 -13.21 -1.11
N ILE A 344 15.43 -12.96 -2.10
CA ILE A 344 15.07 -12.99 -3.52
C ILE A 344 14.84 -14.45 -3.96
N PRO A 345 13.71 -14.79 -4.62
CA PRO A 345 13.47 -16.15 -5.10
C PRO A 345 14.48 -16.55 -6.21
N PRO A 346 14.81 -17.84 -6.35
CA PRO A 346 15.78 -18.29 -7.34
C PRO A 346 15.22 -18.20 -8.77
N ILE A 347 15.73 -17.25 -9.54
CA ILE A 347 15.32 -16.96 -10.92
C ILE A 347 16.54 -17.09 -11.84
N PRO A 348 16.57 -18.03 -12.81
CA PRO A 348 17.76 -18.29 -13.62
C PRO A 348 18.35 -17.07 -14.35
N GLU A 349 17.50 -16.13 -14.77
CA GLU A 349 17.89 -14.89 -15.46
C GLU A 349 18.54 -13.84 -14.54
N LEU A 350 18.34 -13.95 -13.21
CA LEU A 350 18.78 -12.97 -12.22
C LEU A 350 19.78 -13.54 -11.19
N GLN A 351 19.81 -14.87 -11.01
CA GLN A 351 20.60 -15.56 -10.00
C GLN A 351 22.07 -15.12 -10.01
N ALA A 352 22.67 -15.05 -11.20
CA ALA A 352 24.05 -14.60 -11.37
C ALA A 352 24.33 -13.20 -10.77
N GLU A 353 23.41 -12.25 -10.89
CA GLU A 353 23.58 -10.89 -10.35
C GLU A 353 23.30 -10.84 -8.83
N VAL A 354 22.44 -11.72 -8.32
CA VAL A 354 22.21 -11.88 -6.87
C VAL A 354 23.44 -12.50 -6.21
N ASP A 355 24.02 -13.54 -6.80
CA ASP A 355 25.22 -14.22 -6.29
C ASP A 355 26.42 -13.25 -6.27
N ASP A 356 26.64 -12.49 -7.35
CA ASP A 356 27.66 -11.44 -7.42
C ASP A 356 27.44 -10.34 -6.38
N PHE A 357 26.19 -9.91 -6.20
CA PHE A 357 25.84 -8.92 -5.18
C PHE A 357 26.06 -9.44 -3.75
N MET A 358 25.82 -10.73 -3.50
CA MET A 358 26.10 -11.35 -2.20
C MET A 358 27.61 -11.41 -1.91
N VAL A 359 28.44 -11.76 -2.89
CA VAL A 359 29.91 -11.81 -2.71
C VAL A 359 30.50 -10.41 -2.52
N LEU A 360 30.13 -9.43 -3.38
CA LEU A 360 30.55 -8.03 -3.19
C LEU A 360 29.98 -7.43 -1.91
N GLY A 361 28.76 -7.79 -1.52
CA GLY A 361 28.11 -7.24 -0.34
C GLY A 361 28.71 -7.72 0.97
N GLU A 362 29.13 -8.99 1.06
CA GLU A 362 29.86 -9.49 2.22
C GLU A 362 31.28 -8.88 2.28
N ALA A 363 31.94 -8.70 1.12
CA ALA A 363 33.20 -7.95 1.04
C ALA A 363 33.05 -6.49 1.54
N GLN A 364 32.03 -5.77 1.07
CA GLN A 364 31.74 -4.41 1.52
C GLN A 364 31.37 -4.36 3.01
N ARG A 365 30.65 -5.36 3.53
CA ARG A 365 30.35 -5.53 4.97
C ARG A 365 31.63 -5.63 5.80
N SER A 366 32.58 -6.48 5.40
CA SER A 366 33.88 -6.60 6.06
C SER A 366 34.69 -5.31 5.99
N ALA A 367 34.67 -4.59 4.86
CA ALA A 367 35.34 -3.29 4.73
C ALA A 367 34.71 -2.19 5.61
N PHE A 368 33.39 -2.22 5.84
CA PHE A 368 32.70 -1.23 6.66
C PHE A 368 33.01 -1.34 8.17
N ILE A 369 33.61 -2.46 8.63
CA ILE A 369 34.21 -2.57 9.97
C ILE A 369 35.32 -1.52 10.14
N GLY A 370 36.04 -1.19 9.07
CA GLY A 370 36.98 -0.07 9.02
C GLY A 370 38.35 -0.31 9.65
N THR A 371 38.63 -1.52 10.15
CA THR A 371 39.94 -1.98 10.63
C THR A 371 40.77 -2.62 9.50
N ALA A 372 42.09 -2.75 9.69
CA ALA A 372 42.97 -3.38 8.69
C ALA A 372 42.52 -4.83 8.36
N ALA A 373 42.27 -5.65 9.38
CA ALA A 373 41.79 -7.03 9.19
C ALA A 373 40.41 -7.11 8.50
N GLY A 374 39.53 -6.12 8.69
CA GLY A 374 38.26 -6.02 7.97
C GLY A 374 38.44 -5.74 6.48
N LEU A 375 39.39 -4.86 6.14
CA LEU A 375 39.77 -4.56 4.76
C LEU A 375 40.51 -5.73 4.07
N GLU A 376 41.38 -6.45 4.79
CA GLU A 376 42.02 -7.69 4.30
C GLU A 376 40.97 -8.77 4.00
N THR A 377 40.01 -8.96 4.91
CA THR A 377 38.88 -9.87 4.73
C THR A 377 38.06 -9.47 3.49
N ALA A 378 37.73 -8.19 3.35
CA ALA A 378 37.02 -7.65 2.19
C ALA A 378 37.74 -7.91 0.86
N ILE A 379 39.05 -7.70 0.81
CA ILE A 379 39.88 -7.99 -0.38
C ILE A 379 39.80 -9.49 -0.71
N SER A 380 40.01 -10.38 0.26
CA SER A 380 39.97 -11.83 0.04
C SER A 380 38.59 -12.38 -0.35
N GLN A 381 37.50 -11.66 -0.02
CA GLN A 381 36.14 -11.96 -0.48
C GLN A 381 35.90 -11.46 -1.91
N ALA A 382 36.24 -10.20 -2.21
CA ALA A 382 36.09 -9.65 -3.56
C ALA A 382 37.01 -10.31 -4.60
N GLN A 383 38.15 -10.88 -4.19
CA GLN A 383 39.04 -11.68 -5.04
C GLN A 383 38.44 -13.00 -5.52
N GLN A 384 37.30 -13.44 -4.98
CA GLN A 384 36.60 -14.66 -5.41
C GLN A 384 35.77 -14.46 -6.69
N ILE A 385 35.65 -13.21 -7.15
CA ILE A 385 34.91 -12.84 -8.34
C ILE A 385 35.80 -13.08 -9.57
N ASP A 386 35.35 -13.98 -10.45
CA ASP A 386 36.06 -14.34 -11.67
C ASP A 386 36.08 -13.19 -12.71
N ALA A 387 37.13 -13.13 -13.52
CA ALA A 387 37.33 -12.10 -14.53
C ALA A 387 36.29 -12.08 -15.67
N SER A 388 35.47 -13.13 -15.80
CA SER A 388 34.33 -13.20 -16.73
C SER A 388 33.04 -12.58 -16.20
N ARG A 389 32.99 -12.12 -14.95
CA ARG A 389 31.79 -11.54 -14.30
C ARG A 389 31.69 -10.04 -14.57
N ASP A 390 30.48 -9.56 -14.86
CA ASP A 390 30.25 -8.13 -15.18
C ASP A 390 30.71 -7.19 -14.04
N VAL A 391 30.56 -7.63 -12.78
CA VAL A 391 30.96 -6.86 -11.59
C VAL A 391 32.47 -6.87 -11.31
N TYR A 392 33.28 -7.64 -12.06
CA TYR A 392 34.72 -7.79 -11.79
C TYR A 392 35.47 -6.44 -11.77
N ASN A 393 35.10 -5.51 -12.66
CA ASN A 393 35.72 -4.18 -12.69
C ASN A 393 35.38 -3.33 -11.45
N GLU A 394 34.20 -3.52 -10.84
CA GLU A 394 33.84 -2.90 -9.56
C GLU A 394 34.62 -3.56 -8.41
N ALA A 395 34.73 -4.89 -8.41
CA ALA A 395 35.53 -5.65 -7.45
C ALA A 395 36.99 -5.18 -7.42
N GLN A 396 37.64 -5.02 -8.58
CA GLN A 396 39.03 -4.55 -8.65
C GLN A 396 39.20 -3.09 -8.19
N GLN A 397 38.21 -2.22 -8.45
CA GLN A 397 38.23 -0.83 -7.92
C GLN A 397 38.09 -0.78 -6.40
N LEU A 398 37.24 -1.65 -5.83
CA LEU A 398 37.09 -1.80 -4.38
C LEU A 398 38.37 -2.36 -3.74
N ILE A 399 38.96 -3.42 -4.32
CA ILE A 399 40.22 -4.02 -3.86
C ILE A 399 41.34 -2.98 -3.86
N ALA A 400 41.56 -2.27 -4.98
CA ALA A 400 42.62 -1.26 -5.09
C ALA A 400 42.42 -0.11 -4.08
N ARG A 401 41.17 0.26 -3.77
CA ARG A 401 40.86 1.23 -2.73
C ARG A 401 41.16 0.69 -1.32
N TRP A 402 40.75 -0.54 -1.00
CA TRP A 402 40.96 -1.14 0.32
C TRP A 402 42.44 -1.41 0.60
N GLN A 403 43.22 -1.76 -0.43
CA GLN A 403 44.68 -1.90 -0.35
C GLN A 403 45.37 -0.60 0.08
N LEU A 404 44.90 0.55 -0.40
CA LEU A 404 45.37 1.85 0.09
C LEU A 404 44.92 2.07 1.54
N GLU A 405 43.62 1.89 1.84
CA GLU A 405 43.09 2.15 3.19
C GLU A 405 43.75 1.32 4.32
N ILE A 406 44.33 0.14 4.03
CA ILE A 406 45.00 -0.70 5.04
C ILE A 406 46.20 0.00 5.70
N GLU A 407 47.05 0.68 4.92
CA GLU A 407 48.22 1.37 5.49
C GLU A 407 47.78 2.53 6.38
N ASP A 408 46.85 3.35 5.90
CA ASP A 408 46.37 4.53 6.63
C ASP A 408 45.57 4.17 7.88
N VAL A 409 44.80 3.07 7.86
CA VAL A 409 44.12 2.53 9.05
C VAL A 409 45.13 2.05 10.10
N SER A 410 46.20 1.35 9.69
CA SER A 410 47.29 0.95 10.59
C SER A 410 47.98 2.17 11.23
N ARG A 411 48.20 3.25 10.46
CA ARG A 411 48.71 4.54 10.97
C ARG A 411 47.75 5.21 11.96
N LEU A 412 46.45 5.21 11.67
CA LEU A 412 45.42 5.74 12.57
C LEU A 412 45.34 4.95 13.89
N GLU A 413 45.38 3.62 13.84
CA GLU A 413 45.39 2.75 15.02
C GLU A 413 46.65 2.98 15.87
N LYS A 414 47.84 3.01 15.24
CA LYS A 414 49.11 3.34 15.91
C LYS A 414 49.06 4.71 16.58
N ALA A 415 48.52 5.72 15.91
CA ALA A 415 48.42 7.07 16.44
C ALA A 415 47.40 7.20 17.59
N ARG A 416 46.26 6.49 17.51
CA ARG A 416 45.31 6.37 18.62
C ARG A 416 45.97 5.73 19.85
N ASN A 417 46.79 4.71 19.66
CA ASN A 417 47.55 4.08 20.73
C ASN A 417 48.58 5.03 21.37
N LEU A 418 49.28 5.85 20.58
CA LEU A 418 50.15 6.93 21.11
C LEU A 418 49.31 7.94 21.93
N ALA A 419 48.28 8.52 21.32
CA ALA A 419 47.43 9.54 21.92
C ALA A 419 46.73 9.10 23.22
N SER A 420 46.56 7.79 23.44
CA SER A 420 45.92 7.22 24.64
C SER A 420 46.57 7.65 25.97
N GLN A 421 47.88 7.97 25.96
CA GLN A 421 48.60 8.45 27.14
C GLN A 421 48.30 9.92 27.48
N GLY A 422 47.76 10.70 26.54
CA GLY A 422 47.30 12.07 26.76
C GLY A 422 48.37 13.14 27.03
N THR A 423 49.67 12.80 27.03
CA THR A 423 50.73 13.80 27.20
C THR A 423 50.93 14.62 25.91
N VAL A 424 51.45 15.85 26.03
CA VAL A 424 51.76 16.71 24.87
C VAL A 424 52.71 16.01 23.89
N ASN A 425 53.68 15.24 24.38
CA ASN A 425 54.63 14.51 23.54
C ASN A 425 53.92 13.40 22.75
N ASP A 426 53.08 12.60 23.42
CA ASP A 426 52.39 11.47 22.78
C ASP A 426 51.30 11.92 21.81
N LEU A 427 50.57 12.99 22.14
CA LEU A 427 49.62 13.64 21.25
C LEU A 427 50.32 14.24 20.03
N THR A 428 51.49 14.85 20.20
CA THR A 428 52.30 15.38 19.08
C THR A 428 52.84 14.25 18.20
N ALA A 429 53.27 13.14 18.79
CA ALA A 429 53.68 11.94 18.06
C ALA A 429 52.52 11.35 17.25
N ALA A 430 51.33 11.22 17.86
CA ALA A 430 50.11 10.78 17.19
C ALA A 430 49.72 11.68 16.00
N ILE A 431 49.77 13.00 16.20
CA ILE A 431 49.58 14.00 15.13
C ILE A 431 50.59 13.78 13.99
N SER A 432 51.87 13.54 14.31
CA SER A 432 52.93 13.36 13.30
C SER A 432 52.76 12.07 12.48
N GLU A 433 52.29 10.99 13.08
CA GLU A 433 52.01 9.73 12.38
C GLU A 433 50.83 9.88 11.41
N VAL A 434 49.76 10.56 11.83
CA VAL A 434 48.56 10.79 11.00
C VAL A 434 48.79 11.86 9.93
N GLN A 435 49.77 12.76 10.10
CA GLN A 435 50.20 13.68 9.05
C GLN A 435 50.86 12.99 7.85
N LEU A 436 51.26 11.72 7.96
CA LEU A 436 51.78 10.93 6.84
C LEU A 436 50.65 10.48 5.88
N ILE A 437 49.39 10.50 6.32
CA ILE A 437 48.21 10.12 5.53
C ILE A 437 47.88 11.25 4.54
N PRO A 438 47.95 11.02 3.21
CA PRO A 438 47.70 12.07 2.22
C PRO A 438 46.28 12.66 2.30
N GLY A 439 46.14 13.97 2.09
CA GLY A 439 44.82 14.63 2.18
C GLY A 439 43.78 14.20 1.13
N ASN A 440 44.22 13.55 0.05
CA ASN A 440 43.40 12.94 -1.00
C ASN A 440 43.13 11.43 -0.77
N ASN A 441 43.70 10.82 0.27
CA ASN A 441 43.45 9.44 0.64
C ASN A 441 42.00 9.26 1.14
N PRO A 442 41.35 8.09 0.94
CA PRO A 442 40.01 7.83 1.49
C PRO A 442 39.88 8.05 3.01
N ARG A 443 40.95 7.83 3.78
CA ARG A 443 41.06 8.08 5.23
C ARG A 443 41.50 9.50 5.59
N GLY A 444 41.85 10.34 4.62
CA GLY A 444 42.30 11.72 4.82
C GLY A 444 41.28 12.64 5.53
N THR A 445 40.00 12.27 5.60
CA THR A 445 38.99 12.98 6.42
C THR A 445 39.02 12.54 7.89
N GLU A 446 39.14 11.23 8.15
CA GLU A 446 39.30 10.66 9.50
C GLU A 446 40.60 11.20 10.14
N ALA A 447 41.70 11.16 9.38
CA ALA A 447 42.99 11.71 9.74
C ALA A 447 42.94 13.19 10.20
N ARG A 448 42.26 14.05 9.42
CA ARG A 448 42.11 15.48 9.77
C ARG A 448 41.28 15.72 11.03
N GLN A 449 40.30 14.86 11.31
CA GLN A 449 39.48 14.96 12.52
C GLN A 449 40.28 14.59 13.78
N GLU A 450 41.07 13.51 13.72
CA GLU A 450 41.94 13.10 14.83
C GLU A 450 43.06 14.14 15.08
N ILE A 451 43.72 14.64 14.04
CA ILE A 451 44.70 15.75 14.16
C ILE A 451 44.06 16.99 14.82
N GLY A 452 42.83 17.34 14.45
CA GLY A 452 42.12 18.47 15.05
C GLY A 452 41.81 18.25 16.53
N ARG A 453 41.36 17.04 16.89
CA ARG A 453 41.08 16.62 18.28
C ARG A 453 42.34 16.69 19.14
N TRP A 454 43.43 16.04 18.73
CA TRP A 454 44.67 15.98 19.49
C TRP A 454 45.36 17.35 19.58
N ARG A 455 45.29 18.18 18.53
CA ARG A 455 45.78 19.56 18.61
C ARG A 455 45.01 20.36 19.66
N GLY A 456 43.68 20.28 19.68
CA GLY A 456 42.86 20.93 20.70
C GLY A 456 43.18 20.47 22.13
N GLN A 457 43.56 19.19 22.32
CA GLN A 457 44.04 18.68 23.60
C GLN A 457 45.42 19.23 23.98
N VAL A 458 46.38 19.28 23.05
CA VAL A 458 47.70 19.90 23.27
C VAL A 458 47.55 21.38 23.64
N GLU A 459 46.79 22.16 22.86
CA GLU A 459 46.51 23.57 23.14
C GLU A 459 45.84 23.76 24.51
N THR A 460 44.93 22.86 24.89
CA THR A 460 44.29 22.88 26.21
C THR A 460 45.31 22.65 27.33
N ILE A 461 46.21 21.67 27.21
CA ILE A 461 47.23 21.37 28.21
C ILE A 461 48.25 22.52 28.34
N GLU A 462 48.62 23.14 27.22
CA GLU A 462 49.53 24.30 27.19
C GLU A 462 48.90 25.59 27.75
N ASP A 463 47.62 25.85 27.46
CA ASP A 463 46.94 27.09 27.87
C ASP A 463 46.39 27.02 29.30
N ARG A 464 46.08 25.82 29.81
CA ARG A 464 45.46 25.63 31.15
C ARG A 464 46.24 26.33 32.28
N PRO A 465 47.59 26.29 32.35
CA PRO A 465 48.34 26.99 33.39
C PRO A 465 48.17 28.53 33.38
N TYR A 466 47.93 29.15 32.23
CA TYR A 466 47.63 30.59 32.16
C TYR A 466 46.22 30.88 32.68
N LEU A 467 45.25 30.03 32.32
CA LEU A 467 43.88 30.13 32.81
C LEU A 467 43.81 29.99 34.34
N ASP A 468 44.46 28.96 34.89
CA ASP A 468 44.47 28.68 36.33
C ASP A 468 45.20 29.78 37.13
N ARG A 469 46.35 30.28 36.62
CA ARG A 469 47.04 31.42 37.24
C ARG A 469 46.19 32.68 37.21
N ALA A 470 45.54 32.98 36.10
CA ALA A 470 44.66 34.13 35.98
C ALA A 470 43.47 34.06 36.95
N GLU A 471 42.85 32.89 37.10
CA GLU A 471 41.79 32.67 38.09
C GLU A 471 42.30 32.88 39.52
N GLN A 472 43.46 32.31 39.87
CA GLN A 472 44.07 32.48 41.20
C GLN A 472 44.41 33.94 41.52
N ILE A 473 44.86 34.72 40.53
CA ILE A 473 45.13 36.16 40.67
C ILE A 473 43.81 36.93 40.84
N ALA A 474 42.76 36.59 40.08
CA ALA A 474 41.47 37.27 40.12
C ALA A 474 40.73 37.16 41.47
N ILE A 475 41.12 36.24 42.36
CA ILE A 475 40.59 36.10 43.73
C ILE A 475 40.77 37.38 44.57
N GLY A 476 41.76 38.23 44.26
CA GLY A 476 41.93 39.53 44.93
C GLY A 476 40.78 40.52 44.68
N GLU A 477 40.00 40.30 43.62
CA GLU A 477 38.81 41.08 43.20
C GLU A 477 39.00 42.59 42.95
N ASP A 478 40.16 43.15 43.26
CA ASP A 478 40.54 44.55 43.05
C ASP A 478 40.98 44.86 41.61
N VAL A 479 41.11 46.15 41.29
CA VAL A 479 41.46 46.63 39.94
C VAL A 479 42.81 46.11 39.45
N ASN A 480 43.85 46.09 40.29
CA ASN A 480 45.19 45.65 39.91
C ASN A 480 45.24 44.12 39.73
N SER A 481 44.62 43.37 40.64
CA SER A 481 44.52 41.91 40.49
C SER A 481 43.73 41.53 39.23
N LEU A 482 42.58 42.14 38.99
CA LEU A 482 41.77 41.86 37.79
C LEU A 482 42.47 42.28 36.49
N GLN A 483 43.20 43.41 36.47
CA GLN A 483 44.02 43.80 35.32
C GLN A 483 45.15 42.79 35.06
N THR A 484 45.82 42.33 36.12
CA THR A 484 46.89 41.32 36.03
C THR A 484 46.33 39.99 35.50
N ALA A 485 45.17 39.56 35.97
CA ALA A 485 44.49 38.36 35.50
C ALA A 485 44.06 38.45 34.02
N ILE A 486 43.65 39.63 33.55
CA ILE A 486 43.37 39.87 32.12
C ILE A 486 44.65 39.76 31.28
N ALA A 487 45.78 40.30 31.75
CA ALA A 487 47.07 40.20 31.06
C ALA A 487 47.59 38.75 30.98
N GLU A 488 47.36 37.96 32.03
CA GLU A 488 47.67 36.52 32.06
C GLU A 488 46.78 35.73 31.06
N LEU A 489 45.48 36.04 31.00
CA LEU A 489 44.60 35.45 29.97
C LEU A 489 44.92 35.90 28.53
N SER A 490 45.55 37.06 28.33
CA SER A 490 45.93 37.50 26.98
C SER A 490 47.05 36.65 26.35
N GLN A 491 47.73 35.80 27.13
CA GLN A 491 48.67 34.80 26.61
C GLN A 491 47.94 33.68 25.83
N ILE A 492 46.64 33.46 26.09
CA ILE A 492 45.81 32.50 25.36
C ILE A 492 45.37 33.17 24.04
N HIS A 493 46.02 32.77 22.94
CA HIS A 493 45.88 33.43 21.63
C HIS A 493 44.56 33.09 20.93
N SER A 494 44.07 34.02 20.09
CA SER A 494 42.84 33.83 19.31
C SER A 494 42.94 32.64 18.35
N GLY A 495 42.06 31.67 18.50
CA GLY A 495 42.04 30.43 17.71
C GLY A 495 42.45 29.18 18.50
N ARG A 496 43.10 29.35 19.66
CA ARG A 496 43.41 28.26 20.60
C ARG A 496 42.15 27.71 21.28
N ALA A 497 42.19 26.43 21.66
CA ALA A 497 41.11 25.72 22.35
C ALA A 497 40.47 26.47 23.53
N LEU A 498 41.27 27.06 24.44
CA LEU A 498 40.75 27.77 25.62
C LEU A 498 40.39 29.26 25.39
N TYR A 499 40.64 29.81 24.19
CA TYR A 499 40.37 31.22 23.90
C TYR A 499 38.91 31.66 24.14
N PRO A 500 37.87 30.87 23.81
CA PRO A 500 36.47 31.26 24.09
C PRO A 500 36.19 31.43 25.59
N GLU A 501 36.79 30.59 26.44
CA GLU A 501 36.66 30.70 27.89
C GLU A 501 37.47 31.90 28.43
N ALA A 502 38.73 32.06 27.99
CA ALA A 502 39.57 33.20 28.34
C ALA A 502 38.87 34.53 27.99
N ARG A 503 38.29 34.64 26.79
CA ARG A 503 37.52 35.82 26.35
C ARG A 503 36.25 36.07 27.18
N LYS A 504 35.61 35.03 27.72
CA LYS A 504 34.48 35.16 28.65
C LYS A 504 34.92 35.72 29.99
N LYS A 505 36.00 35.20 30.58
CA LYS A 505 36.57 35.68 31.85
C LYS A 505 37.10 37.11 31.73
N MET A 506 37.87 37.42 30.68
CA MET A 506 38.35 38.79 30.41
C MET A 506 37.21 39.81 30.38
N ARG A 507 36.12 39.56 29.64
CA ARG A 507 34.94 40.44 29.60
C ARG A 507 34.31 40.65 30.98
N LEU A 508 34.19 39.60 31.78
CA LEU A 508 33.61 39.65 33.12
C LEU A 508 34.49 40.49 34.06
N TRP A 509 35.81 40.29 34.02
CA TRP A 509 36.76 41.04 34.83
C TRP A 509 36.88 42.51 34.41
N THR A 510 36.85 42.81 33.10
CA THR A 510 36.71 44.20 32.60
C THR A 510 35.45 44.85 33.19
N ALA A 511 34.28 44.21 33.06
CA ALA A 511 33.03 44.77 33.59
C ALA A 511 33.01 44.89 35.14
N LYS A 512 33.86 44.13 35.86
CA LYS A 512 34.06 44.28 37.30
C LYS A 512 34.99 45.45 37.64
N ILE A 513 36.11 45.61 36.93
CA ILE A 513 36.99 46.80 37.02
C ILE A 513 36.19 48.09 36.76
N GLU A 514 35.40 48.12 35.68
CA GLU A 514 34.57 49.26 35.32
C GLU A 514 33.58 49.62 36.42
N ARG A 515 32.90 48.63 37.01
CA ARG A 515 31.99 48.87 38.14
C ARG A 515 32.74 49.41 39.36
N ILE A 516 33.89 48.85 39.73
CA ILE A 516 34.69 49.35 40.87
C ILE A 516 35.11 50.82 40.65
N GLN A 517 35.44 51.20 39.42
CA GLN A 517 35.84 52.56 39.07
C GLN A 517 34.66 53.55 38.99
N ASP A 518 33.51 53.10 38.48
CA ASP A 518 32.38 53.99 38.18
C ASP A 518 31.36 54.11 39.32
N GLN A 519 31.31 53.14 40.24
CA GLN A 519 30.37 53.12 41.38
C GLN A 519 30.45 54.39 42.25
N PRO A 520 31.64 54.91 42.65
CA PRO A 520 31.71 56.10 43.50
C PRO A 520 31.09 57.35 42.84
N TYR A 521 31.22 57.49 41.53
CA TYR A 521 30.63 58.60 40.77
C TYR A 521 29.12 58.44 40.60
N LEU A 522 28.63 57.21 40.41
CA LEU A 522 27.19 56.94 40.35
C LEU A 522 26.53 57.15 41.72
N ASP A 523 27.19 56.77 42.81
CA ASP A 523 26.69 56.96 44.17
C ASP A 523 26.77 58.42 44.62
N GLN A 524 27.79 59.17 44.16
CA GLN A 524 27.80 60.64 44.27
C GLN A 524 26.62 61.28 43.52
N ALA A 525 26.30 60.81 42.31
CA ALA A 525 25.14 61.30 41.57
C ALA A 525 23.80 60.99 42.29
N LYS A 526 23.66 59.79 42.86
CA LYS A 526 22.49 59.42 43.70
C LYS A 526 22.38 60.33 44.93
N ALA A 527 23.45 60.54 45.68
CA ALA A 527 23.45 61.44 46.84
C ALA A 527 23.11 62.90 46.47
N LEU A 528 23.54 63.38 45.29
CA LEU A 528 23.12 64.68 44.77
C LEU A 528 21.61 64.72 44.47
N ALA A 529 21.03 63.65 43.92
CA ALA A 529 19.60 63.57 43.68
C ALA A 529 18.79 63.52 44.97
N ASP A 530 19.24 62.74 45.96
CA ASP A 530 18.61 62.61 47.29
C ASP A 530 18.65 63.94 48.06
N SER A 531 19.69 64.76 47.85
CA SER A 531 19.75 66.16 48.35
C SER A 531 18.79 67.13 47.64
N GLY A 532 18.04 66.65 46.63
CA GLY A 532 17.13 67.44 45.81
C GLY A 532 17.77 68.13 44.60
N ASN A 533 19.08 68.02 44.41
CA ASN A 533 19.81 68.59 43.27
C ASN A 533 19.81 67.65 42.05
N LEU A 534 18.61 67.36 41.54
CA LEU A 534 18.37 66.47 40.41
C LEU A 534 19.13 66.89 39.15
N THR A 535 19.28 68.19 38.89
CA THR A 535 19.97 68.71 37.70
C THR A 535 21.46 68.37 37.71
N THR A 536 22.16 68.58 38.83
CA THR A 536 23.58 68.19 38.93
C THR A 536 23.73 66.68 38.97
N ALA A 537 22.84 65.96 39.65
CA ALA A 537 22.82 64.49 39.66
C ALA A 537 22.76 63.89 38.25
N ILE A 538 21.85 64.38 37.42
CA ILE A 538 21.76 64.00 35.99
C ILE A 538 23.09 64.27 35.29
N SER A 539 23.70 65.46 35.48
CA SER A 539 24.95 65.82 34.79
C SER A 539 26.17 64.97 35.22
N GLU A 540 26.18 64.44 36.44
CA GLU A 540 27.23 63.53 36.91
C GLU A 540 27.01 62.11 36.38
N ALA A 541 25.81 61.54 36.54
CA ALA A 541 25.49 60.21 36.02
C ALA A 541 25.59 60.14 34.49
N GLN A 542 25.34 61.24 33.77
CA GLN A 542 25.41 61.28 32.31
C GLN A 542 26.81 60.91 31.77
N LYS A 543 27.87 61.20 32.53
CA LYS A 543 29.26 60.84 32.22
C LYS A 543 29.48 59.33 32.20
N ILE A 544 28.73 58.59 33.02
CA ILE A 544 28.75 57.13 33.10
C ILE A 544 27.81 56.54 32.04
N ALA A 545 26.61 57.11 31.89
CA ALA A 545 25.62 56.64 30.91
C ALA A 545 26.13 56.70 29.46
N SER A 546 26.88 57.74 29.08
CA SER A 546 27.46 57.87 27.74
C SER A 546 28.72 57.02 27.49
N SER A 547 29.28 56.39 28.54
CA SER A 547 30.56 55.67 28.44
C SER A 547 30.46 54.28 27.79
N GLY A 548 29.27 53.67 27.76
CA GLY A 548 29.06 52.28 27.33
C GLY A 548 29.60 51.21 28.30
N ARG A 549 30.12 51.60 29.46
CA ARG A 549 30.76 50.72 30.46
C ARG A 549 29.73 50.02 31.36
N ALA A 550 30.18 49.13 32.24
CA ALA A 550 29.37 48.24 33.07
C ALA A 550 28.24 48.88 33.93
N LEU A 551 28.29 50.18 34.22
CA LEU A 551 27.24 50.92 34.95
C LEU A 551 26.41 51.88 34.07
N SER A 552 26.66 51.94 32.76
CA SER A 552 25.99 52.88 31.85
C SER A 552 24.46 52.76 31.84
N SER A 553 23.92 51.54 31.90
CA SER A 553 22.46 51.30 31.96
C SER A 553 21.83 51.65 33.30
N GLU A 554 22.53 51.43 34.43
CA GLU A 554 22.07 51.84 35.76
C GLU A 554 22.09 53.36 35.91
N ALA A 555 23.14 54.01 35.38
CA ALA A 555 23.22 55.46 35.29
C ALA A 555 22.10 56.05 34.43
N GLN A 556 21.79 55.47 33.26
CA GLN A 556 20.67 55.92 32.43
C GLN A 556 19.32 55.75 33.14
N SER A 557 19.05 54.59 33.76
CA SER A 557 17.81 54.37 34.52
C SER A 557 17.66 55.33 35.71
N SER A 558 18.77 55.80 36.29
CA SER A 558 18.79 56.82 37.33
C SER A 558 18.45 58.20 36.76
N ILE A 559 19.09 58.58 35.64
CA ILE A 559 18.81 59.83 34.90
C ILE A 559 17.34 59.93 34.50
N ASP A 560 16.78 58.88 33.91
CA ASP A 560 15.38 58.84 33.46
C ASP A 560 14.42 59.09 34.64
N THR A 561 14.71 58.47 35.79
CA THR A 561 13.94 58.66 37.04
C THR A 561 14.01 60.09 37.55
N TRP A 562 15.18 60.73 37.52
CA TRP A 562 15.34 62.12 37.96
C TRP A 562 14.73 63.12 36.97
N GLN A 563 14.78 62.85 35.67
CA GLN A 563 14.07 63.64 34.66
C GLN A 563 12.55 63.57 34.87
N ASP A 564 12.00 62.41 35.19
CA ASP A 564 10.58 62.26 35.55
C ASP A 564 10.21 63.04 36.82
N GLN A 565 11.06 63.07 37.84
CA GLN A 565 10.85 63.88 39.04
C GLN A 565 10.85 65.39 38.74
N ILE A 566 11.77 65.88 37.89
CA ILE A 566 11.78 67.28 37.44
C ILE A 566 10.50 67.61 36.66
N ARG A 567 10.15 66.80 35.65
CA ARG A 567 8.95 66.99 34.81
C ARG A 567 7.66 66.97 35.62
N ALA A 568 7.55 66.09 36.62
CA ALA A 568 6.42 66.02 37.52
C ALA A 568 6.30 67.29 38.40
N LYS A 569 7.41 67.75 38.99
CA LYS A 569 7.44 68.94 39.84
C LYS A 569 7.05 70.21 39.08
N ASP A 570 7.60 70.40 37.88
CA ASP A 570 7.26 71.51 36.97
C ASP A 570 5.79 71.48 36.54
N SER A 571 5.29 70.32 36.09
CA SER A 571 3.89 70.14 35.69
C SER A 571 2.91 70.42 36.83
N TRP A 572 3.26 69.99 38.05
CA TRP A 572 2.46 70.23 39.26
C TRP A 572 2.47 71.70 39.71
N GLN A 573 3.61 72.39 39.60
CA GLN A 573 3.70 73.82 39.89
C GLN A 573 2.87 74.64 38.89
N LYS A 574 2.97 74.33 37.59
CA LYS A 574 2.17 74.97 36.52
C LYS A 574 0.68 74.71 36.69
N ALA A 575 0.28 73.47 36.96
CA ALA A 575 -1.13 73.12 37.22
C ALA A 575 -1.74 73.99 38.33
N LYS A 576 -1.04 74.12 39.47
CA LYS A 576 -1.49 74.96 40.59
C LYS A 576 -1.53 76.45 40.24
N GLN A 577 -0.58 76.95 39.45
CA GLN A 577 -0.59 78.36 39.00
C GLN A 577 -1.80 78.65 38.10
N VAL A 578 -2.08 77.79 37.12
CA VAL A 578 -3.22 77.95 36.22
C VAL A 578 -4.55 77.86 36.98
N ALA A 579 -4.68 76.92 37.93
CA ALA A 579 -5.90 76.74 38.72
C ALA A 579 -6.32 77.98 39.54
N VAL A 580 -5.37 78.82 39.99
CA VAL A 580 -5.66 80.06 40.75
C VAL A 580 -6.54 81.05 39.95
N THR A 581 -6.55 80.95 38.62
CA THR A 581 -7.40 81.78 37.75
C THR A 581 -8.89 81.53 37.97
N GLY A 582 -9.29 80.34 38.45
CA GLY A 582 -10.66 80.05 38.88
C GLY A 582 -11.74 80.04 37.78
N THR A 583 -11.37 80.05 36.48
CA THR A 583 -12.34 79.88 35.38
C THR A 583 -12.46 78.41 34.96
N PRO A 584 -13.56 77.99 34.31
CA PRO A 584 -13.72 76.63 33.80
C PRO A 584 -12.57 76.16 32.90
N GLU A 585 -12.11 77.03 32.01
CA GLU A 585 -11.06 76.74 31.04
C GLU A 585 -9.74 76.48 31.78
N ALA A 586 -9.38 77.37 32.72
CA ALA A 586 -8.17 77.27 33.51
C ALA A 586 -8.16 76.05 34.46
N LEU A 587 -9.30 75.73 35.11
CA LEU A 587 -9.41 74.50 35.90
C LEU A 587 -9.25 73.25 35.01
N SER A 588 -9.78 73.26 33.78
CA SER A 588 -9.60 72.15 32.83
C SER A 588 -8.14 72.00 32.35
N GLU A 589 -7.43 73.11 32.12
CA GLU A 589 -6.00 73.09 31.77
C GLU A 589 -5.14 72.64 32.97
N ALA A 590 -5.44 73.11 34.18
CA ALA A 590 -4.77 72.68 35.40
C ALA A 590 -4.91 71.16 35.62
N ILE A 591 -6.10 70.61 35.39
CA ILE A 591 -6.36 69.16 35.39
C ILE A 591 -5.53 68.42 34.33
N GLN A 592 -5.38 68.97 33.13
CA GLN A 592 -4.53 68.37 32.08
C GLN A 592 -3.05 68.40 32.43
N LEU A 593 -2.56 69.52 32.97
CA LEU A 593 -1.18 69.68 33.43
C LEU A 593 -0.86 68.74 34.60
N ALA A 594 -1.75 68.65 35.59
CA ALA A 594 -1.59 67.76 36.73
C ALA A 594 -1.58 66.28 36.31
N ASN A 595 -2.37 65.90 35.29
CA ASN A 595 -2.36 64.53 34.77
C ASN A 595 -1.07 64.14 34.02
N ARG A 596 -0.16 65.07 33.71
CA ARG A 596 1.20 64.76 33.24
C ARG A 596 2.11 64.18 34.33
N VAL A 597 1.71 64.29 35.61
CA VAL A 597 2.43 63.65 36.72
C VAL A 597 2.16 62.15 36.70
N SER A 598 3.22 61.39 36.41
CA SER A 598 3.24 59.92 36.37
C SER A 598 2.63 59.28 37.62
N SER A 599 1.91 58.18 37.45
CA SER A 599 1.28 57.44 38.55
C SER A 599 2.26 56.85 39.57
N ARG A 600 3.55 56.74 39.20
CA ARG A 600 4.64 56.28 40.07
C ARG A 600 5.36 57.40 40.83
N ASN A 601 5.02 58.66 40.58
CA ASN A 601 5.67 59.80 41.23
C ASN A 601 5.04 60.07 42.61
N SER A 602 5.83 60.45 43.62
CA SER A 602 5.36 60.74 44.97
C SER A 602 4.32 61.87 45.04
N LEU A 603 4.37 62.83 44.11
CA LEU A 603 3.38 63.91 43.99
C LEU A 603 1.99 63.43 43.51
N ARG A 604 1.83 62.17 43.08
CA ARG A 604 0.57 61.71 42.48
C ARG A 604 -0.61 61.75 43.46
N LEU A 605 -0.37 61.58 44.77
CA LEU A 605 -1.43 61.65 45.78
C LEU A 605 -2.04 63.07 45.84
N ASP A 606 -1.20 64.09 46.03
CA ASP A 606 -1.61 65.51 46.05
C ASP A 606 -2.28 65.92 44.72
N VAL A 607 -1.72 65.44 43.60
CA VAL A 607 -2.24 65.65 42.24
C VAL A 607 -3.65 65.08 42.08
N ASN A 608 -3.93 63.86 42.56
CA ASN A 608 -5.26 63.28 42.51
C ASN A 608 -6.26 64.11 43.31
N ILE A 609 -5.89 64.48 44.56
CA ILE A 609 -6.75 65.27 45.46
C ILE A 609 -7.11 66.62 44.83
N ALA A 610 -6.16 67.30 44.18
CA ALA A 610 -6.45 68.56 43.50
C ALA A 610 -7.23 68.39 42.20
N ILE A 611 -6.98 67.34 41.41
CA ILE A 611 -7.82 67.01 40.24
C ILE A 611 -9.27 66.80 40.67
N ASP A 612 -9.51 66.09 41.78
CA ASP A 612 -10.85 65.93 42.37
C ASP A 612 -11.46 67.27 42.79
N GLN A 613 -10.74 68.09 43.56
CA GLN A 613 -11.23 69.39 44.02
C GLN A 613 -11.57 70.34 42.85
N TRP A 614 -10.70 70.44 41.84
CA TRP A 614 -10.95 71.26 40.65
C TRP A 614 -12.11 70.71 39.80
N SER A 615 -12.30 69.39 39.78
CA SER A 615 -13.43 68.75 39.09
C SER A 615 -14.76 69.01 39.81
N GLN A 616 -14.77 69.04 41.15
CA GLN A 616 -15.95 69.44 41.93
C GLN A 616 -16.25 70.94 41.79
N GLN A 617 -15.22 71.80 41.75
CA GLN A 617 -15.37 73.23 41.47
C GLN A 617 -15.96 73.47 40.07
N LEU A 618 -15.51 72.75 39.05
CA LEU A 618 -16.11 72.77 37.71
C LEU A 618 -17.60 72.38 37.73
N LEU A 619 -17.99 71.38 38.54
CA LEU A 619 -19.38 70.95 38.64
C LEU A 619 -20.26 72.03 39.28
N GLU A 620 -19.76 72.71 40.31
CA GLU A 620 -20.50 73.77 41.00
C GLU A 620 -20.56 75.08 40.18
N MET A 621 -19.52 75.37 39.39
CA MET A 621 -19.55 76.42 38.36
C MET A 621 -20.57 76.11 37.27
N ALA A 622 -20.70 74.84 36.86
CA ALA A 622 -21.76 74.44 35.93
C ALA A 622 -23.15 74.59 36.56
N ARG A 623 -23.34 74.20 37.83
CA ARG A 623 -24.62 74.33 38.54
C ARG A 623 -25.08 75.77 38.66
N SER A 624 -24.24 76.65 39.17
CA SER A 624 -24.53 78.09 39.26
C SER A 624 -24.76 78.74 37.88
N GLN A 625 -24.04 78.33 36.84
CA GLN A 625 -24.32 78.78 35.47
C GLN A 625 -25.70 78.35 34.97
N SER A 626 -26.21 77.17 35.38
CA SER A 626 -27.46 76.62 34.86
C SER A 626 -28.72 77.40 35.27
N GLU A 627 -28.62 78.27 36.27
CA GLU A 627 -29.69 79.20 36.66
C GLU A 627 -29.91 80.32 35.63
N VAL A 628 -28.91 80.59 34.77
CA VAL A 628 -28.91 81.69 33.79
C VAL A 628 -28.74 81.18 32.35
N ASP A 629 -27.85 80.20 32.13
CA ASP A 629 -27.55 79.60 30.84
C ASP A 629 -27.26 78.09 30.98
N VAL A 630 -28.29 77.30 30.69
CA VAL A 630 -28.26 75.83 30.73
C VAL A 630 -27.32 75.23 29.67
N ALA A 631 -27.09 75.91 28.54
CA ALA A 631 -26.19 75.43 27.50
C ALA A 631 -24.72 75.61 27.94
N LYS A 632 -24.37 76.79 28.45
CA LYS A 632 -23.04 77.07 29.01
C LYS A 632 -22.71 76.17 30.21
N ALA A 633 -23.69 75.91 31.08
CA ALA A 633 -23.57 74.94 32.16
C ALA A 633 -23.20 73.53 31.67
N ILE A 634 -23.88 73.05 30.64
CA ILE A 634 -23.57 71.76 30.00
C ILE A 634 -22.14 71.74 29.46
N ASP A 635 -21.65 72.84 28.89
CA ASP A 635 -20.28 72.92 28.36
C ASP A 635 -19.21 72.97 29.45
N THR A 636 -19.41 73.76 30.51
CA THR A 636 -18.55 73.74 31.71
C THR A 636 -18.47 72.34 32.32
N ALA A 637 -19.61 71.65 32.47
CA ALA A 637 -19.64 70.29 33.04
C ALA A 637 -18.96 69.24 32.13
N LYS A 638 -18.93 69.43 30.80
CA LYS A 638 -18.22 68.51 29.88
C LYS A 638 -16.72 68.43 30.16
N LEU A 639 -16.10 69.50 30.67
CA LEU A 639 -14.65 69.61 30.93
C LEU A 639 -14.15 68.66 32.03
N ILE A 640 -15.07 68.14 32.86
CA ILE A 640 -14.75 67.26 33.99
C ILE A 640 -14.21 65.89 33.49
N PRO A 641 -13.03 65.45 33.97
CA PRO A 641 -12.32 64.28 33.45
C PRO A 641 -12.86 62.96 34.00
N ARG A 642 -12.75 61.89 33.20
CA ARG A 642 -13.21 60.51 33.52
C ARG A 642 -12.61 59.87 34.76
N GLY A 643 -11.51 60.41 35.29
CA GLY A 643 -10.83 59.90 36.48
C GLY A 643 -11.09 60.71 37.76
N SER A 644 -12.13 61.55 37.79
CA SER A 644 -12.50 62.36 38.96
C SER A 644 -13.82 61.92 39.58
N SER A 645 -13.95 62.10 40.90
CA SER A 645 -15.18 61.92 41.68
C SER A 645 -16.38 62.67 41.10
N ALA A 646 -16.19 63.91 40.63
CA ALA A 646 -17.25 64.73 40.06
C ALA A 646 -17.78 64.26 38.69
N TYR A 647 -17.14 63.26 38.07
CA TYR A 647 -17.48 62.87 36.70
C TYR A 647 -18.87 62.26 36.57
N THR A 648 -19.27 61.36 37.47
CA THR A 648 -20.58 60.69 37.39
C THR A 648 -21.70 61.72 37.55
N ASP A 649 -21.67 62.47 38.65
CA ASP A 649 -22.58 63.56 38.98
C ASP A 649 -22.69 64.57 37.83
N SER A 650 -21.56 64.96 37.21
CA SER A 650 -21.53 65.81 36.02
C SER A 650 -22.34 65.24 34.85
N ARG A 651 -22.18 63.95 34.54
CA ARG A 651 -22.90 63.33 33.41
C ARG A 651 -24.38 63.16 33.68
N GLU A 652 -24.78 62.93 34.94
CA GLU A 652 -26.19 62.95 35.35
C GLU A 652 -26.79 64.35 35.29
N GLN A 653 -26.08 65.35 35.81
CA GLN A 653 -26.48 66.75 35.78
C GLN A 653 -26.66 67.27 34.33
N ILE A 654 -25.73 66.95 33.43
CA ILE A 654 -25.85 67.22 31.99
C ILE A 654 -27.08 66.55 31.38
N ARG A 655 -27.44 65.33 31.81
CA ARG A 655 -28.62 64.61 31.32
C ARG A 655 -29.91 65.33 31.74
N THR A 656 -30.02 65.74 33.00
CA THR A 656 -31.15 66.49 33.54
C THR A 656 -31.34 67.83 32.84
N TRP A 657 -30.26 68.61 32.67
CA TRP A 657 -30.30 69.88 31.95
C TRP A 657 -30.74 69.75 30.49
N ARG A 658 -30.29 68.70 29.79
CA ARG A 658 -30.74 68.40 28.42
C ARG A 658 -32.23 68.07 28.33
N GLN A 659 -32.82 67.48 29.37
CA GLN A 659 -34.26 67.21 29.42
C GLN A 659 -35.08 68.46 29.69
N LEU A 660 -34.56 69.40 30.50
CA LEU A 660 -35.22 70.67 30.81
C LEU A 660 -35.31 71.63 29.61
N MET A 661 -34.40 71.52 28.64
CA MET A 661 -34.46 72.30 27.39
C MET A 661 -35.42 71.71 26.33
N ILE A 662 -36.26 70.74 26.67
CA ILE A 662 -37.27 70.15 25.78
C ILE A 662 -38.65 70.76 26.10
N PRO A 663 -39.22 71.65 25.26
CA PRO A 663 -40.52 72.26 25.54
C PRO A 663 -41.68 71.26 25.44
N LYS A 664 -42.71 71.46 26.27
CA LYS A 664 -43.83 70.53 26.44
C LYS A 664 -45.02 70.91 25.54
N SER A 665 -45.09 70.32 24.35
CA SER A 665 -46.12 70.63 23.34
C SER A 665 -47.53 70.10 23.68
N PRO A 666 -48.61 70.79 23.29
CA PRO A 666 -49.98 70.26 23.24
C PRO A 666 -50.18 69.28 22.03
N PRO A 667 -51.29 68.50 21.98
CA PRO A 667 -51.37 67.29 21.16
C PRO A 667 -52.00 67.43 19.75
N SER A 668 -51.72 66.40 18.93
CA SER A 668 -52.38 65.97 17.67
C SER A 668 -52.10 66.77 16.37
N PRO A 669 -52.25 66.15 15.17
CA PRO A 669 -52.56 64.75 14.84
C PRO A 669 -51.51 64.03 13.93
N SER A 670 -51.89 62.87 13.37
CA SER A 670 -51.10 61.86 12.62
C SER A 670 -50.77 62.19 11.14
N VAL A 671 -50.31 61.15 10.38
CA VAL A 671 -49.93 61.05 8.93
C VAL A 671 -48.38 61.15 8.72
N GLU A 672 -47.59 60.13 8.34
CA GLU A 672 -47.62 59.16 7.19
C GLU A 672 -47.04 59.80 5.89
N SER A 673 -46.15 59.19 5.06
CA SER A 673 -45.20 58.06 5.17
C SER A 673 -44.17 58.12 4.00
N THR A 674 -43.40 57.04 3.73
CA THR A 674 -42.57 56.78 2.51
C THR A 674 -41.25 57.59 2.33
N PRO A 675 -40.24 57.10 1.54
CA PRO A 675 -38.87 56.97 2.10
C PRO A 675 -37.67 57.28 1.16
N GLU A 676 -36.46 56.92 1.64
CA GLU A 676 -35.32 56.33 0.88
C GLU A 676 -34.44 57.23 -0.04
N LEU A 677 -33.12 57.29 0.25
CA LEU A 677 -32.07 56.70 -0.60
C LEU A 677 -30.66 56.67 0.06
N THR A 678 -29.89 55.63 -0.24
CA THR A 678 -28.42 55.46 -0.01
C THR A 678 -27.60 56.07 -1.18
N PRO A 679 -26.24 56.18 -1.20
CA PRO A 679 -25.24 55.11 -0.88
C PRO A 679 -23.90 55.54 -0.22
N ALA A 680 -23.08 54.56 0.22
CA ALA A 680 -21.67 54.77 0.58
C ALA A 680 -20.80 53.48 0.55
N VAL A 681 -19.87 53.39 -0.40
CA VAL A 681 -18.62 52.56 -0.44
C VAL A 681 -17.72 53.16 -1.56
N PRO A 682 -16.37 52.95 -1.62
CA PRO A 682 -15.62 51.73 -1.29
C PRO A 682 -14.50 51.86 -0.25
N GLU A 683 -14.01 50.70 0.18
CA GLU A 683 -12.88 50.48 1.10
C GLU A 683 -11.81 49.61 0.40
N SER A 684 -10.53 49.78 0.73
CA SER A 684 -9.45 48.92 0.24
C SER A 684 -8.31 48.77 1.26
N GLN A 685 -7.77 47.55 1.34
CA GLN A 685 -6.74 47.13 2.31
C GLN A 685 -5.31 47.55 1.89
N PRO A 686 -4.29 47.26 2.72
CA PRO A 686 -3.60 45.97 2.51
C PRO A 686 -3.17 45.21 3.79
N SER A 687 -2.73 43.97 3.55
CA SER A 687 -1.99 43.04 4.43
C SER A 687 -0.83 43.65 5.24
N GLY A 688 -0.35 43.04 6.33
CA GLY A 688 -0.71 41.74 6.94
C GLY A 688 0.45 41.17 7.78
N SER A 689 0.33 39.92 8.26
CA SER A 689 1.40 39.21 9.00
C SER A 689 1.18 37.69 8.92
N PRO A 690 2.27 36.90 8.97
CA PRO A 690 2.22 35.61 9.65
C PRO A 690 3.44 35.33 10.55
N ASN A 691 3.19 34.70 11.69
CA ASN A 691 3.96 33.52 12.14
C ASN A 691 3.23 32.28 11.61
#